data_AF-A0A010ZU27-F1
#
_entry.id   AF-A0A010ZU27-F1
#
_cell.length_a   1.000
_cell.length_b   1.000
_cell.length_c   1.000
_cell.angle_alpha   90.00
_cell.angle_beta   90.00
_cell.angle_gamma   90.00
#
_symmetry.space_group_name_H-M   'P 1'
#
loop_
_entity.id
_entity.type
_entity.pdbx_description
1 polymer ?
#
loop_
_entity_poly.entity_id
_entity_poly.type
_entity_poly.pdbx_seq_one_letter_code
_entity_poly.pdbx_strand_id
1 'polypeptide(L)'
;MSVDVQLARSYQHPVLGGRTVVRLVPATLAEAEDLSMEFLGFSAPLRSAEVGTVARQALGFPAWALVNDPANGHHALALVKEIERLARTAKSRVGPAKEGFDELGRRLGAAVPHFLPTYYEEAGRAFLAADSPSYGAMMFGKAREAEQTYALAVDEEREHAVFLEFALAGALTVKALTAHARALAARSEPAEAYSRFRRLCVERTLGGLAPYAGMAADLRRLAKAAGLDQAEADADVLRELLSAPTLQKAPEPFWKAYRAALVRLGAGEPAVRGRLLTFFPENLGTTEWLELLEAAGATEALTAAAGTVDAAAEPTDGVAGWFERAAKHRDSRYWRASRRSTALCALLERAASRLRADGVALRIELDWQSDLDLYDTALALGLAVADPSDEFQVSVDQWLDDDNDGRRDLAAFAADPRFLPALVTAVEGALPRRPSPARVEAVLAASGLRVAVAHFLDDLAEQIVRQGLPTLEAQLERLDKVVDGRLLALNPAAAERIRAHDLAPVLGRTLRSGLVDEFGWPALEEYVASSVPAPRADDEEQQVTQVVQWPHLILRHGLQAAVLDGSGVVSSHHLRIPKDERGYLWLTAFRYVDGQLLVSWDTGPNRSAYWSGTPSDVLTELPFDAWHQNDQSLPLPGGGRTSGGRPLRVGDRSHHRYDRVFSDGVSYWAADEETLVEYDPATGERGRASMPAFFEAGAVDGEPIDVSSSMLRPLAPVGGPLAPAGGSSPLGQVDGLVGWRVRTAADGVSVGTGIDGRTVRLAVGDEGTLVNAIRFPGSDAVFGLLRRERWRENTLTVVGEDGFVVSQVGVGARRDTFAAGTPLVPRAAGWHHLRPRDLVGSAALRAVTDEQAATLLAAASRDHAAAVAADAGEDGSARRAVAAGAAGAAWMGRPGPGRRLSGPRGRSSARRWRPCCPRSRIRS
;
A
#
# COMPACT_ATOMS: atom_id res chain seq x y z
N MET A 1 4.08 35.76 19.57
CA MET A 1 2.87 36.41 19.01
C MET A 1 2.61 37.68 19.81
N SER A 2 2.39 38.81 19.15
CA SER A 2 1.95 40.05 19.81
C SER A 2 0.46 39.91 20.21
N VAL A 3 0.12 40.28 21.44
CA VAL A 3 -1.25 40.22 21.98
C VAL A 3 -1.83 41.64 22.08
N ASP A 4 -3.15 41.76 21.90
CA ASP A 4 -3.94 42.98 22.07
C ASP A 4 -4.98 42.78 23.18
N VAL A 5 -5.49 43.86 23.77
CA VAL A 5 -6.53 43.82 24.80
C VAL A 5 -7.90 43.63 24.15
N GLN A 6 -8.73 42.72 24.66
CA GLN A 6 -10.09 42.51 24.19
C GLN A 6 -11.06 43.38 24.99
N LEU A 7 -11.82 44.23 24.30
CA LEU A 7 -12.84 45.12 24.89
C LEU A 7 -14.25 44.57 24.64
N ALA A 8 -15.12 44.66 25.64
CA ALA A 8 -16.56 44.53 25.49
C ALA A 8 -17.19 45.93 25.39
N ARG A 9 -17.65 46.31 24.20
CA ARG A 9 -18.26 47.61 23.90
C ARG A 9 -19.78 47.49 23.78
N SER A 10 -20.51 48.36 24.46
CA SER A 10 -21.99 48.32 24.56
C SER A 10 -22.64 49.45 23.76
N TYR A 11 -23.46 49.13 22.75
CA TYR A 11 -24.14 50.09 21.88
C TYR A 11 -25.66 50.05 22.02
N GLN A 12 -26.34 51.13 21.66
CA GLN A 12 -27.80 51.20 21.55
C GLN A 12 -28.23 51.70 20.16
N HIS A 13 -29.38 51.22 19.72
CA HIS A 13 -30.00 51.64 18.45
C HIS A 13 -31.47 52.01 18.69
N PRO A 14 -31.98 53.13 18.14
CA PRO A 14 -33.36 53.58 18.37
C PRO A 14 -34.42 52.53 18.05
N VAL A 15 -34.18 51.70 17.03
CA VAL A 15 -35.13 50.65 16.57
C VAL A 15 -35.09 49.38 17.45
N LEU A 16 -34.10 49.21 18.33
CA LEU A 16 -33.97 48.01 19.17
C LEU A 16 -34.71 48.10 20.52
N GLY A 17 -35.44 49.19 20.79
CA GLY A 17 -36.33 49.32 21.95
C GLY A 17 -35.62 49.27 23.30
N GLY A 18 -34.46 49.95 23.42
CA GLY A 18 -33.68 50.02 24.66
C GLY A 18 -32.76 48.82 24.95
N ARG A 19 -32.72 47.81 24.06
CA ARG A 19 -31.79 46.68 24.17
C ARG A 19 -30.36 47.09 23.81
N THR A 20 -29.40 46.64 24.62
CA THR A 20 -27.97 46.88 24.42
C THR A 20 -27.35 45.78 23.57
N VAL A 21 -26.61 46.16 22.52
CA VAL A 21 -25.78 45.25 21.73
C VAL A 21 -24.35 45.30 22.26
N VAL A 22 -23.79 44.16 22.64
CA VAL A 22 -22.41 44.06 23.12
C VAL A 22 -21.54 43.45 22.03
N ARG A 23 -20.47 44.14 21.65
CA ARG A 23 -19.46 43.63 20.72
C ARG A 23 -18.13 43.43 21.44
N LEU A 24 -17.51 42.29 21.16
CA LEU A 24 -16.15 42.00 21.58
C LEU A 24 -15.20 42.49 20.48
N VAL A 25 -14.35 43.47 20.81
CA VAL A 25 -13.48 44.15 19.84
C VAL A 25 -12.06 44.24 20.40
N PRO A 26 -11.00 43.88 19.64
CA PRO A 26 -9.62 44.21 20.01
C PRO A 26 -9.47 45.72 20.22
N ALA A 27 -8.68 46.13 21.22
CA ALA A 27 -8.55 47.54 21.60
C ALA A 27 -8.03 48.40 20.45
N THR A 28 -7.14 47.86 19.61
CA THR A 28 -6.65 48.54 18.40
C THR A 28 -7.73 48.77 17.33
N LEU A 29 -8.85 48.05 17.37
CA LEU A 29 -9.99 48.18 16.44
C LEU A 29 -11.17 48.96 17.03
N ALA A 30 -11.08 49.42 18.28
CA ALA A 30 -12.20 49.99 19.02
C ALA A 30 -12.81 51.23 18.34
N GLU A 31 -11.97 52.14 17.84
CA GLU A 31 -12.40 53.36 17.17
C GLU A 31 -13.07 53.08 15.81
N ALA A 32 -12.53 52.14 15.04
CA ALA A 32 -13.14 51.70 13.79
C ALA A 32 -14.52 51.06 13.99
N GLU A 33 -14.67 50.27 15.06
CA GLU A 33 -15.96 49.67 15.41
C GLU A 33 -16.97 50.75 15.79
N ASP A 34 -16.58 51.76 16.56
CA ASP A 34 -17.47 52.88 16.92
C ASP A 34 -17.98 53.61 15.67
N LEU A 35 -17.08 53.95 14.74
CA LEU A 35 -17.44 54.60 13.46
C LEU A 35 -18.35 53.71 12.59
N SER A 36 -18.11 52.39 12.60
CA SER A 36 -18.97 51.43 11.89
C SER A 36 -20.37 51.37 12.50
N MET A 37 -20.46 51.34 13.83
CA MET A 37 -21.72 51.29 14.56
C MET A 37 -22.52 52.59 14.40
N GLU A 38 -21.85 53.75 14.40
CA GLU A 38 -22.46 55.05 14.10
C GLU A 38 -23.08 55.07 12.70
N PHE A 39 -22.35 54.58 11.68
CA PHE A 39 -22.89 54.49 10.32
C PHE A 39 -24.13 53.59 10.22
N LEU A 40 -24.19 52.54 11.04
CA LEU A 40 -25.35 51.65 11.14
C LEU A 40 -26.51 52.24 11.97
N GLY A 41 -26.38 53.49 12.45
CA GLY A 41 -27.40 54.21 13.20
C GLY A 41 -27.38 53.97 14.71
N PHE A 42 -26.32 53.35 15.24
CA PHE A 42 -26.16 53.18 16.69
C PHE A 42 -25.60 54.46 17.31
N SER A 43 -25.94 54.69 18.57
CA SER A 43 -25.31 55.75 19.38
C SER A 43 -23.91 55.34 19.83
N ALA A 44 -23.09 56.32 20.21
CA ALA A 44 -21.78 56.11 20.84
C ALA A 44 -21.84 55.07 21.97
N PRO A 45 -20.77 54.29 22.19
CA PRO A 45 -20.78 53.20 23.15
C PRO A 45 -21.04 53.70 24.58
N LEU A 46 -22.01 53.10 25.24
CA LEU A 46 -22.42 53.43 26.61
C LEU A 46 -21.38 52.99 27.65
N ARG A 47 -20.72 51.86 27.39
CA ARG A 47 -19.70 51.26 28.26
C ARG A 47 -18.67 50.51 27.41
N SER A 48 -17.41 50.61 27.84
CA SER A 48 -16.30 49.80 27.34
C SER A 48 -15.59 49.18 28.54
N ALA A 49 -15.46 47.85 28.57
CA ALA A 49 -14.77 47.13 29.63
C ALA A 49 -13.73 46.16 29.04
N GLU A 50 -12.55 46.09 29.65
CA GLU A 50 -11.56 45.07 29.29
C GLU A 50 -12.05 43.70 29.78
N VAL A 51 -12.05 42.70 28.90
CA VAL A 51 -12.59 41.36 29.18
C VAL A 51 -11.61 40.22 28.87
N GLY A 52 -10.43 40.52 28.34
CA GLY A 52 -9.40 39.52 28.08
C GLY A 52 -8.29 40.00 27.14
N THR A 53 -7.57 39.05 26.53
CA THR A 53 -6.53 39.31 25.52
C THR A 53 -6.83 38.52 24.25
N VAL A 54 -6.40 39.06 23.10
CA VAL A 54 -6.61 38.48 21.75
C VAL A 54 -5.33 38.57 20.92
N ALA A 55 -5.19 37.73 19.90
CA ALA A 55 -4.08 37.85 18.96
C ALA A 55 -4.17 39.18 18.19
N ARG A 56 -3.06 39.94 18.14
CA ARG A 56 -3.01 41.20 17.39
C ARG A 56 -3.12 40.92 15.89
N GLN A 57 -4.15 41.47 15.24
CA GLN A 57 -4.36 41.37 13.79
C GLN A 57 -4.12 42.74 13.13
N ALA A 58 -3.60 42.75 11.89
CA ALA A 58 -3.54 43.97 11.11
C ALA A 58 -4.96 44.45 10.79
N LEU A 59 -5.22 45.75 10.88
CA LEU A 59 -6.49 46.36 10.47
C LEU A 59 -6.85 45.94 9.04
N GLY A 60 -7.92 45.15 8.91
CA GLY A 60 -8.52 44.74 7.63
C GLY A 60 -9.43 45.82 7.05
N PHE A 61 -9.96 45.58 5.86
CA PHE A 61 -10.92 46.48 5.23
C PHE A 61 -12.36 46.11 5.69
N PRO A 62 -13.23 47.07 6.09
CA PRO A 62 -13.12 48.53 5.97
C PRO A 62 -12.49 49.22 7.19
N ALA A 63 -12.22 48.51 8.29
CA ALA A 63 -11.77 49.10 9.55
C ALA A 63 -10.53 50.01 9.40
N TRP A 64 -9.57 49.60 8.57
CA TRP A 64 -8.40 50.42 8.24
C TRP A 64 -8.77 51.79 7.67
N ALA A 65 -9.75 51.85 6.75
CA ALA A 65 -10.18 53.09 6.13
C ALA A 65 -10.85 54.03 7.13
N LEU A 66 -11.61 53.48 8.08
CA LEU A 66 -12.28 54.27 9.12
C LEU A 66 -11.30 54.91 10.11
N VAL A 67 -10.20 54.22 10.44
CA VAL A 67 -9.16 54.79 11.32
C VAL A 67 -8.26 55.79 10.59
N ASN A 68 -7.81 55.45 9.38
CA ASN A 68 -6.75 56.19 8.69
C ASN A 68 -7.28 57.30 7.78
N ASP A 69 -8.54 57.22 7.32
CA ASP A 69 -9.19 58.26 6.52
C ASP A 69 -10.72 58.31 6.80
N PRO A 70 -11.14 58.76 8.00
CA PRO A 70 -12.55 58.81 8.37
C PRO A 70 -13.41 59.62 7.38
N ALA A 71 -12.87 60.68 6.78
CA ALA A 71 -13.58 61.56 5.85
C ALA A 71 -14.07 60.79 4.61
N ASN A 72 -13.28 59.85 4.11
CA ASN A 72 -13.63 59.00 2.97
C ASN A 72 -14.13 57.60 3.36
N GLY A 73 -14.22 57.30 4.67
CA GLY A 73 -14.62 55.99 5.19
C GLY A 73 -15.99 55.49 4.72
N HIS A 74 -16.89 56.40 4.34
CA HIS A 74 -18.20 56.07 3.74
C HIS A 74 -18.06 55.28 2.43
N HIS A 75 -17.00 55.49 1.64
CA HIS A 75 -16.70 54.69 0.45
C HIS A 75 -16.37 53.24 0.80
N ALA A 76 -15.71 53.00 1.92
CA ALA A 76 -15.37 51.64 2.37
C ALA A 76 -16.60 50.90 2.93
N LEU A 77 -17.41 51.59 3.73
CA LEU A 77 -18.64 51.04 4.30
C LEU A 77 -19.69 50.67 3.23
N ALA A 78 -19.75 51.43 2.14
CA ALA A 78 -20.64 51.14 1.02
C ALA A 78 -20.37 49.78 0.34
N LEU A 79 -19.15 49.25 0.43
CA LEU A 79 -18.75 48.00 -0.23
C LEU A 79 -18.95 46.74 0.63
N VAL A 80 -19.18 46.87 1.94
CA VAL A 80 -19.21 45.73 2.89
C VAL A 80 -20.18 44.64 2.45
N LYS A 81 -21.42 45.00 2.11
CA LYS A 81 -22.45 44.04 1.67
C LYS A 81 -22.06 43.31 0.39
N GLU A 82 -21.38 43.99 -0.53
CA GLU A 82 -20.94 43.39 -1.79
C GLU A 82 -19.75 42.43 -1.54
N ILE A 83 -18.81 42.82 -0.67
CA ILE A 83 -17.67 41.98 -0.24
C ILE A 83 -18.17 40.70 0.45
N GLU A 84 -19.10 40.78 1.40
CA GLU A 84 -19.68 39.62 2.08
C GLU A 84 -20.42 38.69 1.11
N ARG A 85 -21.09 39.24 0.10
CA ARG A 85 -21.76 38.46 -0.95
C ARG A 85 -20.73 37.73 -1.82
N LEU A 86 -19.64 38.39 -2.20
CA LEU A 86 -18.58 37.79 -3.01
C LEU A 86 -17.81 36.73 -2.23
N ALA A 87 -17.54 36.95 -0.94
CA ALA A 87 -16.94 35.97 -0.05
C ALA A 87 -17.79 34.68 0.04
N ARG A 88 -19.12 34.80 0.16
CA ARG A 88 -20.03 33.64 0.10
C ARG A 88 -20.02 32.96 -1.27
N THR A 89 -19.92 33.75 -2.35
CA THR A 89 -19.86 33.21 -3.72
C THR A 89 -18.58 32.42 -3.96
N ALA A 90 -17.45 32.86 -3.39
CA ALA A 90 -16.15 32.20 -3.54
C ALA A 90 -16.18 30.72 -3.12
N LYS A 91 -17.00 30.35 -2.11
CA LYS A 91 -17.13 28.95 -1.64
C LYS A 91 -17.73 27.98 -2.67
N SER A 92 -18.49 28.48 -3.65
CA SER A 92 -19.15 27.65 -4.67
C SER A 92 -18.66 27.94 -6.08
N ARG A 93 -18.28 29.19 -6.36
CA ARG A 93 -17.97 29.72 -7.70
C ARG A 93 -16.83 30.74 -7.63
N VAL A 94 -15.59 30.24 -7.63
CA VAL A 94 -14.37 31.04 -7.45
C VAL A 94 -14.14 32.06 -8.58
N GLY A 95 -14.38 31.67 -9.85
CA GLY A 95 -14.21 32.56 -11.01
C GLY A 95 -15.11 33.82 -10.97
N PRO A 96 -16.43 33.67 -10.85
CA PRO A 96 -17.34 34.81 -10.70
C PRO A 96 -17.06 35.67 -9.48
N ALA A 97 -16.65 35.08 -8.36
CA ALA A 97 -16.26 35.85 -7.18
C ALA A 97 -15.03 36.73 -7.46
N LYS A 98 -14.02 36.19 -8.17
CA LYS A 98 -12.83 36.92 -8.59
C LYS A 98 -13.17 38.09 -9.49
N GLU A 99 -14.00 37.86 -10.51
CA GLU A 99 -14.46 38.94 -11.40
C GLU A 99 -15.20 40.04 -10.65
N GLY A 100 -16.04 39.66 -9.68
CA GLY A 100 -16.71 40.61 -8.80
C GLY A 100 -15.75 41.42 -7.92
N PHE A 101 -14.73 40.79 -7.32
CA PHE A 101 -13.73 41.50 -6.54
C PHE A 101 -12.87 42.43 -7.41
N ASP A 102 -12.59 42.06 -8.66
CA ASP A 102 -11.89 42.91 -9.62
C ASP A 102 -12.71 44.14 -10.02
N GLU A 103 -14.01 43.97 -10.24
CA GLU A 103 -14.95 45.06 -10.52
C GLU A 103 -15.03 46.06 -9.37
N LEU A 104 -15.22 45.56 -8.14
CA LEU A 104 -15.25 46.39 -6.94
C LEU A 104 -13.92 47.12 -6.73
N GLY A 105 -12.79 46.45 -6.94
CA GLY A 105 -11.47 47.08 -6.85
C GLY A 105 -11.31 48.22 -7.85
N ARG A 106 -11.76 48.05 -9.10
CA ARG A 106 -11.69 49.13 -10.10
C ARG A 106 -12.57 50.33 -9.73
N ARG A 107 -13.79 50.09 -9.22
CA ARG A 107 -14.70 51.14 -8.73
C ARG A 107 -14.08 51.91 -7.57
N LEU A 108 -13.50 51.19 -6.60
CA LEU A 108 -12.85 51.78 -5.44
C LEU A 108 -11.62 52.60 -5.86
N GLY A 109 -10.82 52.08 -6.78
CA GLY A 109 -9.59 52.72 -7.26
C GLY A 109 -9.81 54.05 -7.99
N ALA A 110 -10.99 54.24 -8.61
CA ALA A 110 -11.33 55.50 -9.27
C ALA A 110 -11.63 56.64 -8.28
N ALA A 111 -12.04 56.32 -7.05
CA ALA A 111 -12.41 57.31 -6.03
C ALA A 111 -11.33 57.47 -4.96
N VAL A 112 -10.85 56.36 -4.40
CA VAL A 112 -9.97 56.32 -3.22
C VAL A 112 -8.88 55.25 -3.41
N PRO A 113 -7.90 55.47 -4.31
CA PRO A 113 -6.90 54.47 -4.66
C PRO A 113 -6.04 54.00 -3.47
N HIS A 114 -5.87 54.83 -2.44
CA HIS A 114 -5.17 54.46 -1.21
C HIS A 114 -5.87 53.38 -0.37
N PHE A 115 -7.14 53.07 -0.64
CA PHE A 115 -7.86 51.95 0.00
C PHE A 115 -7.62 50.60 -0.70
N LEU A 116 -7.09 50.60 -1.91
CA LEU A 116 -6.91 49.38 -2.71
C LEU A 116 -6.04 48.31 -2.04
N PRO A 117 -4.91 48.63 -1.37
CA PRO A 117 -4.06 47.60 -0.79
C PRO A 117 -4.80 46.80 0.29
N THR A 118 -5.45 47.50 1.24
CA THR A 118 -6.18 46.87 2.33
C THR A 118 -7.46 46.18 1.85
N TYR A 119 -8.11 46.71 0.82
CA TYR A 119 -9.23 46.06 0.14
C TYR A 119 -8.84 44.73 -0.52
N TYR A 120 -7.75 44.71 -1.30
CA TYR A 120 -7.32 43.48 -1.99
C TYR A 120 -6.77 42.44 -1.01
N GLU A 121 -6.17 42.84 0.11
CA GLU A 121 -5.84 41.92 1.20
C GLU A 121 -7.11 41.29 1.79
N GLU A 122 -8.18 42.06 2.00
CA GLU A 122 -9.45 41.51 2.48
C GLU A 122 -10.11 40.56 1.47
N ALA A 123 -10.07 40.91 0.18
CA ALA A 123 -10.48 40.00 -0.88
C ALA A 123 -9.65 38.70 -0.87
N GLY A 124 -8.34 38.80 -0.60
CA GLY A 124 -7.46 37.66 -0.43
C GLY A 124 -7.85 36.76 0.74
N ARG A 125 -8.19 37.34 1.90
CA ARG A 125 -8.72 36.61 3.07
C ARG A 125 -10.03 35.89 2.74
N ALA A 126 -10.91 36.51 1.95
CA ALA A 126 -12.15 35.88 1.51
C ALA A 126 -11.90 34.62 0.66
N PHE A 127 -10.87 34.61 -0.20
CA PHE A 127 -10.48 33.40 -0.95
C PHE A 127 -9.79 32.35 -0.08
N LEU A 128 -9.00 32.77 0.91
CA LEU A 128 -8.41 31.86 1.90
C LEU A 128 -9.49 31.14 2.72
N ALA A 129 -10.52 31.87 3.16
CA ALA A 129 -11.68 31.30 3.86
C ALA A 129 -12.58 30.42 2.97
N ALA A 130 -12.30 30.35 1.66
CA ALA A 130 -12.94 29.50 0.67
C ALA A 130 -11.97 28.44 0.10
N ASP A 131 -10.90 28.11 0.85
CA ASP A 131 -9.89 27.10 0.49
C ASP A 131 -9.28 27.31 -0.91
N SER A 132 -9.12 28.57 -1.32
CA SER A 132 -8.63 28.97 -2.64
C SER A 132 -7.34 29.80 -2.58
N PRO A 133 -6.22 29.23 -2.09
CA PRO A 133 -4.98 29.98 -1.81
C PRO A 133 -4.33 30.60 -3.06
N SER A 134 -4.51 29.99 -4.25
CA SER A 134 -4.01 30.56 -5.51
C SER A 134 -4.66 31.92 -5.86
N TYR A 135 -5.96 32.06 -5.60
CA TYR A 135 -6.69 33.30 -5.79
C TYR A 135 -6.39 34.30 -4.67
N GLY A 136 -6.19 33.82 -3.44
CA GLY A 136 -5.64 34.61 -2.34
C GLY A 136 -4.31 35.27 -2.72
N ALA A 137 -3.38 34.48 -3.29
CA ALA A 137 -2.07 34.98 -3.74
C ALA A 137 -2.17 36.00 -4.88
N MET A 138 -3.16 35.85 -5.76
CA MET A 138 -3.41 36.82 -6.83
C MET A 138 -3.90 38.15 -6.26
N MET A 139 -4.84 38.12 -5.31
CA MET A 139 -5.34 39.34 -4.65
C MET A 139 -4.24 40.02 -3.84
N PHE A 140 -3.41 39.26 -3.13
CA PHE A 140 -2.21 39.78 -2.48
C PHE A 140 -1.27 40.49 -3.49
N GLY A 141 -1.04 39.88 -4.65
CA GLY A 141 -0.26 40.50 -5.72
C GLY A 141 -0.85 41.84 -6.19
N LYS A 142 -2.18 41.93 -6.31
CA LYS A 142 -2.87 43.17 -6.66
C LYS A 142 -2.78 44.26 -5.60
N ALA A 143 -2.76 43.89 -4.32
CA ALA A 143 -2.54 44.85 -3.24
C ALA A 143 -1.17 45.54 -3.40
N ARG A 144 -0.12 44.74 -3.63
CA ARG A 144 1.25 45.25 -3.86
C ARG A 144 1.39 46.01 -5.18
N GLU A 145 0.68 45.59 -6.23
CA GLU A 145 0.63 46.32 -7.51
C GLU A 145 -0.04 47.70 -7.35
N ALA A 146 -1.09 47.82 -6.55
CA ALA A 146 -1.74 49.09 -6.26
C ALA A 146 -0.81 50.07 -5.53
N GLU A 147 -0.05 49.60 -4.53
CA GLU A 147 0.95 50.43 -3.84
C GLU A 147 1.98 51.00 -4.82
N GLN A 148 2.47 50.18 -5.75
CA GLN A 148 3.44 50.61 -6.77
C GLN A 148 2.82 51.55 -7.80
N THR A 149 1.63 51.22 -8.30
CA THR A 149 0.95 51.97 -9.38
C THR A 149 0.57 53.38 -8.94
N TYR A 150 0.13 53.53 -7.69
CA TYR A 150 -0.31 54.82 -7.14
C TYR A 150 0.73 55.47 -6.21
N ALA A 151 1.95 54.92 -6.10
CA ALA A 151 3.02 55.41 -5.23
C ALA A 151 2.56 55.67 -3.78
N LEU A 152 1.80 54.72 -3.21
CA LEU A 152 1.19 54.85 -1.88
C LEU A 152 2.24 54.71 -0.77
N ALA A 153 2.02 55.37 0.36
CA ALA A 153 2.82 55.18 1.56
C ALA A 153 2.58 53.77 2.14
N VAL A 154 3.67 53.04 2.41
CA VAL A 154 3.62 51.68 2.95
C VAL A 154 4.03 51.70 4.43
N ASP A 155 3.15 51.18 5.28
CA ASP A 155 3.49 50.87 6.67
C ASP A 155 4.24 49.53 6.68
N GLU A 156 5.55 49.58 6.89
CA GLU A 156 6.44 48.42 6.81
C GLU A 156 6.19 47.37 7.92
N GLU A 157 5.68 47.75 9.10
CA GLU A 157 5.34 46.76 10.15
C GLU A 157 4.00 46.07 9.83
N ARG A 158 3.03 46.82 9.29
CA ARG A 158 1.79 46.25 8.77
C ARG A 158 2.04 45.34 7.58
N GLU A 159 2.86 45.78 6.62
CA GLU A 159 3.21 44.98 5.43
C GLU A 159 3.85 43.66 5.86
N HIS A 160 4.80 43.69 6.81
CA HIS A 160 5.41 42.49 7.38
C HIS A 160 4.38 41.51 7.95
N ALA A 161 3.42 42.00 8.76
CA ALA A 161 2.37 41.17 9.33
C ALA A 161 1.48 40.51 8.28
N VAL A 162 1.11 41.23 7.21
CA VAL A 162 0.30 40.69 6.11
C VAL A 162 1.11 39.70 5.26
N PHE A 163 2.40 39.96 5.00
CA PHE A 163 3.26 38.99 4.32
C PHE A 163 3.35 37.66 5.07
N LEU A 164 3.49 37.71 6.40
CA LEU A 164 3.52 36.52 7.23
C LEU A 164 2.17 35.79 7.24
N GLU A 165 1.06 36.52 7.38
CA GLU A 165 -0.31 35.98 7.32
C GLU A 165 -0.52 35.19 6.02
N PHE A 166 -0.29 35.82 4.87
CA PHE A 166 -0.53 35.22 3.56
C PHE A 166 0.45 34.09 3.25
N ALA A 167 1.69 34.19 3.74
CA ALA A 167 2.63 33.10 3.64
C ALA A 167 2.13 31.84 4.37
N LEU A 168 1.78 31.97 5.65
CA LEU A 168 1.33 30.84 6.47
C LEU A 168 0.01 30.24 5.96
N ALA A 169 -0.81 31.03 5.27
CA ALA A 169 -2.01 30.58 4.60
C ALA A 169 -1.77 29.95 3.20
N GLY A 170 -0.51 29.79 2.77
CA GLY A 170 -0.16 29.22 1.46
C GLY A 170 -0.47 30.12 0.25
N ALA A 171 -0.82 31.39 0.49
CA ALA A 171 -1.21 32.38 -0.51
C ALA A 171 -0.08 33.37 -0.84
N LEU A 172 1.17 32.91 -0.84
CA LEU A 172 2.32 33.73 -1.21
C LEU A 172 3.22 33.00 -2.21
N THR A 173 3.59 33.69 -3.30
CA THR A 173 4.50 33.14 -4.30
C THR A 173 5.95 33.45 -3.97
N VAL A 174 6.89 32.61 -4.41
CA VAL A 174 8.33 32.88 -4.32
C VAL A 174 8.70 34.21 -5.01
N LYS A 175 8.03 34.54 -6.12
CA LYS A 175 8.24 35.81 -6.83
C LYS A 175 7.88 37.02 -5.96
N ALA A 176 6.80 36.92 -5.17
CA ALA A 176 6.38 37.99 -4.26
C ALA A 176 7.42 38.22 -3.15
N LEU A 177 8.03 37.16 -2.61
CA LEU A 177 9.10 37.27 -1.59
C LEU A 177 10.35 37.97 -2.14
N THR A 178 10.84 37.56 -3.31
CA THR A 178 11.99 38.22 -3.95
C THR A 178 11.67 39.66 -4.36
N ALA A 179 10.45 39.95 -4.79
CA ALA A 179 10.01 41.31 -5.08
C ALA A 179 9.98 42.18 -3.81
N HIS A 180 9.51 41.64 -2.69
CA HIS A 180 9.52 42.34 -1.40
C HIS A 180 10.93 42.65 -0.91
N ALA A 181 11.88 41.71 -1.04
CA ALA A 181 13.29 41.97 -0.74
C ALA A 181 13.86 43.17 -1.53
N ARG A 182 13.48 43.29 -2.81
CA ARG A 182 13.89 44.42 -3.67
C ARG A 182 13.19 45.72 -3.29
N ALA A 183 11.92 45.65 -2.90
CA ALA A 183 11.15 46.81 -2.47
C ALA A 183 11.71 47.39 -1.16
N LEU A 184 12.01 46.55 -0.17
CA LEU A 184 12.69 46.94 1.07
C LEU A 184 14.06 47.60 0.77
N ALA A 185 14.85 47.03 -0.13
CA ALA A 185 16.13 47.61 -0.54
C ALA A 185 16.01 49.00 -1.19
N ALA A 186 14.87 49.32 -1.78
CA ALA A 186 14.63 50.59 -2.46
C ALA A 186 14.01 51.66 -1.54
N ARG A 187 13.32 51.26 -0.47
CA ARG A 187 12.52 52.16 0.39
C ARG A 187 13.08 52.36 1.79
N SER A 188 13.93 51.46 2.27
CA SER A 188 14.46 51.47 3.65
C SER A 188 15.98 51.63 3.66
N GLU A 189 16.52 52.09 4.80
CA GLU A 189 17.96 52.08 5.03
C GLU A 189 18.52 50.65 4.93
N PRO A 190 19.72 50.42 4.36
CA PRO A 190 20.22 49.08 4.05
C PRO A 190 20.22 48.09 5.23
N ALA A 191 20.63 48.54 6.42
CA ALA A 191 20.62 47.71 7.62
C ALA A 191 19.20 47.34 8.09
N GLU A 192 18.25 48.26 7.95
CA GLU A 192 16.84 48.04 8.28
C GLU A 192 16.19 47.08 7.28
N ALA A 193 16.45 47.25 5.98
CA ALA A 193 15.98 46.35 4.93
C ALA A 193 16.43 44.90 5.16
N TYR A 194 17.71 44.70 5.51
CA TYR A 194 18.23 43.38 5.87
C TYR A 194 17.53 42.80 7.11
N SER A 195 17.45 43.58 8.20
CA SER A 195 16.84 43.15 9.46
C SER A 195 15.37 42.72 9.26
N ARG A 196 14.58 43.53 8.57
CA ARG A 196 13.16 43.26 8.27
C ARG A 196 13.00 41.98 7.42
N PHE A 197 13.78 41.86 6.34
CA PHE A 197 13.66 40.70 5.46
C PHE A 197 14.12 39.39 6.13
N ARG A 198 15.19 39.45 6.95
CA ARG A 198 15.64 38.33 7.78
C ARG A 198 14.56 37.89 8.74
N ARG A 199 13.96 38.83 9.48
CA ARG A 199 12.85 38.57 10.42
C ARG A 199 11.70 37.85 9.71
N LEU A 200 11.29 38.32 8.53
CA LEU A 200 10.22 37.67 7.75
C LEU A 200 10.59 36.24 7.38
N CYS A 201 11.81 36.02 6.90
CA CYS A 201 12.25 34.68 6.50
C CYS A 201 12.31 33.70 7.68
N VAL A 202 12.75 34.17 8.86
CA VAL A 202 12.79 33.36 10.08
C VAL A 202 11.39 33.05 10.57
N GLU A 203 10.54 34.06 10.78
CA GLU A 203 9.18 33.86 11.27
C GLU A 203 8.35 32.96 10.36
N ARG A 204 8.52 33.10 9.04
CA ARG A 204 7.85 32.23 8.06
C ARG A 204 8.31 30.78 8.16
N THR A 205 9.60 30.56 8.44
CA THR A 205 10.16 29.21 8.56
C THR A 205 9.76 28.57 9.88
N LEU A 206 9.86 29.30 10.99
CA LEU A 206 9.38 28.86 12.31
C LEU A 206 7.88 28.61 12.33
N GLY A 207 7.10 29.35 11.52
CA GLY A 207 5.66 29.14 11.36
C GLY A 207 5.26 27.92 10.51
N GLY A 208 6.22 27.10 10.06
CA GLY A 208 5.91 25.83 9.38
C GLY A 208 6.03 25.85 7.85
N LEU A 209 6.71 26.85 7.27
CA LEU A 209 7.08 26.81 5.85
C LEU A 209 8.56 26.48 5.68
N ALA A 210 8.94 25.87 4.56
CA ALA A 210 10.35 25.69 4.25
C ALA A 210 11.00 27.01 3.76
N PRO A 211 12.33 27.17 3.90
CA PRO A 211 13.08 28.16 3.14
C PRO A 211 12.83 28.00 1.64
N TYR A 212 12.65 29.10 0.91
CA TYR A 212 12.51 29.05 -0.55
C TYR A 212 13.89 29.10 -1.21
N ALA A 213 14.01 28.59 -2.44
CA ALA A 213 15.30 28.38 -3.11
C ALA A 213 16.16 29.66 -3.28
N GLY A 214 15.52 30.83 -3.43
CA GLY A 214 16.20 32.12 -3.60
C GLY A 214 16.59 32.83 -2.30
N MET A 215 16.21 32.29 -1.13
CA MET A 215 16.32 32.98 0.16
C MET A 215 17.74 33.43 0.49
N ALA A 216 18.72 32.54 0.34
CA ALA A 216 20.12 32.87 0.59
C ALA A 216 20.61 33.99 -0.33
N ALA A 217 20.24 33.96 -1.62
CA ALA A 217 20.68 34.97 -2.58
C ALA A 217 20.07 36.36 -2.29
N ASP A 218 18.82 36.42 -1.85
CA ASP A 218 18.15 37.67 -1.50
C ASP A 218 18.70 38.25 -0.18
N LEU A 219 18.91 37.43 0.85
CA LEU A 219 19.53 37.87 2.12
C LEU A 219 20.97 38.35 1.95
N ARG A 220 21.80 37.62 1.19
CA ARG A 220 23.19 38.02 0.89
C ARG A 220 23.27 39.36 0.17
N ARG A 221 22.34 39.62 -0.76
CA ARG A 221 22.27 40.90 -1.47
C ARG A 221 21.99 42.06 -0.52
N LEU A 222 21.06 41.88 0.41
CA LEU A 222 20.71 42.88 1.41
C LEU A 222 21.84 43.08 2.44
N ALA A 223 22.44 41.99 2.94
CA ALA A 223 23.57 42.04 3.87
C ALA A 223 24.77 42.80 3.26
N LYS A 224 25.08 42.54 1.98
CA LYS A 224 26.12 43.26 1.26
C LYS A 224 25.82 44.75 1.13
N ALA A 225 24.57 45.12 0.82
CA ALA A 225 24.16 46.52 0.74
C ALA A 225 24.26 47.24 2.11
N ALA A 226 24.04 46.50 3.20
CA ALA A 226 24.20 46.98 4.58
C ALA A 226 25.66 47.02 5.08
N GLY A 227 26.64 46.59 4.28
CA GLY A 227 28.05 46.53 4.68
C GLY A 227 28.34 45.51 5.78
N LEU A 228 27.47 44.51 5.96
CA LEU A 228 27.66 43.45 6.96
C LEU A 228 28.69 42.42 6.50
N ASP A 229 29.39 41.80 7.46
CA ASP A 229 30.19 40.62 7.17
C ASP A 229 29.29 39.48 6.68
N GLN A 230 29.59 38.96 5.50
CA GLN A 230 28.72 37.98 4.85
C GLN A 230 28.70 36.64 5.61
N ALA A 231 29.83 36.25 6.19
CA ALA A 231 29.92 34.98 6.88
C ALA A 231 29.13 35.04 8.20
N GLU A 232 29.22 36.15 8.94
CA GLU A 232 28.43 36.37 10.15
C GLU A 232 26.94 36.52 9.89
N ALA A 233 26.57 37.28 8.85
CA ALA A 233 25.18 37.39 8.43
C ALA A 233 24.54 36.03 8.11
N ASP A 234 25.27 35.15 7.39
CA ASP A 234 24.79 33.80 7.09
C ASP A 234 24.69 32.92 8.35
N ALA A 235 25.63 33.05 9.29
CA ALA A 235 25.60 32.33 10.56
C ALA A 235 24.41 32.75 11.44
N ASP A 236 24.14 34.05 11.54
CA ASP A 236 23.00 34.57 12.29
C ASP A 236 21.67 34.05 11.75
N VAL A 237 21.53 33.93 10.43
CA VAL A 237 20.33 33.33 9.83
C VAL A 237 20.21 31.86 10.25
N LEU A 238 21.30 31.09 10.20
CA LEU A 238 21.27 29.67 10.54
C LEU A 238 20.99 29.41 12.02
N ARG A 239 21.52 30.23 12.94
CA ARG A 239 21.26 30.11 14.39
C ARG A 239 19.76 30.16 14.71
N GLU A 240 19.00 30.99 14.01
CA GLU A 240 17.55 31.08 14.19
C GLU A 240 16.77 29.99 13.45
N LEU A 241 17.29 29.50 12.31
CA LEU A 241 16.57 28.54 11.47
C LEU A 241 16.83 27.07 11.83
N LEU A 242 17.97 26.73 12.43
CA LEU A 242 18.35 25.35 12.70
C LEU A 242 17.32 24.63 13.58
N SER A 243 16.66 25.34 14.50
CA SER A 243 15.59 24.81 15.35
C SER A 243 14.25 24.64 14.63
N ALA A 244 14.08 25.17 13.42
CA ALA A 244 12.81 25.14 12.71
C ALA A 244 12.44 23.71 12.26
N PRO A 245 11.23 23.21 12.57
CA PRO A 245 10.79 21.85 12.21
C PRO A 245 10.79 21.58 10.70
N THR A 246 10.52 22.60 9.89
CA THR A 246 10.40 22.49 8.43
C THR A 246 11.70 22.71 7.68
N LEU A 247 12.81 22.94 8.39
CA LEU A 247 14.11 23.15 7.76
C LEU A 247 14.53 21.94 6.92
N GLN A 248 14.23 20.72 7.36
CA GLN A 248 14.54 19.50 6.61
C GLN A 248 13.95 19.49 5.19
N LYS A 249 12.85 20.23 4.96
CA LYS A 249 12.18 20.38 3.66
C LYS A 249 12.82 21.43 2.76
N ALA A 250 13.87 22.11 3.23
CA ALA A 250 14.56 23.13 2.45
C ALA A 250 15.10 22.53 1.13
N PRO A 251 15.04 23.28 0.02
CA PRO A 251 15.47 22.80 -1.29
C PRO A 251 17.00 22.72 -1.37
N GLU A 252 17.53 21.85 -2.24
CA GLU A 252 18.97 21.65 -2.45
C GLU A 252 19.81 22.94 -2.54
N PRO A 253 19.38 24.01 -3.26
CA PRO A 253 20.14 25.26 -3.34
C PRO A 253 20.36 25.96 -2.00
N PHE A 254 19.43 25.80 -1.04
CA PHE A 254 19.57 26.35 0.30
C PHE A 254 20.76 25.69 1.03
N TRP A 255 20.81 24.36 1.04
CA TRP A 255 21.88 23.60 1.68
C TRP A 255 23.24 23.90 1.06
N LYS A 256 23.31 23.93 -0.28
CA LYS A 256 24.53 24.30 -1.00
C LYS A 256 25.00 25.71 -0.69
N ALA A 257 24.07 26.67 -0.63
CA ALA A 257 24.41 28.05 -0.33
C ALA A 257 24.99 28.18 1.09
N TYR A 258 24.39 27.53 2.09
CA TYR A 258 24.77 27.67 3.50
C TYR A 258 25.84 26.67 3.98
N ARG A 259 26.34 25.76 3.14
CA ARG A 259 27.33 24.74 3.52
C ARG A 259 28.54 25.30 4.30
N ALA A 260 29.16 26.37 3.80
CA ALA A 260 30.34 26.96 4.45
C ALA A 260 30.01 27.55 5.83
N ALA A 261 28.85 28.18 5.98
CA ALA A 261 28.40 28.74 7.25
C ALA A 261 28.05 27.63 8.26
N LEU A 262 27.40 26.54 7.82
CA LEU A 262 27.14 25.37 8.65
C LEU A 262 28.42 24.69 9.15
N VAL A 263 29.42 24.53 8.28
CA VAL A 263 30.73 23.98 8.65
C VAL A 263 31.42 24.86 9.70
N ARG A 264 31.43 26.19 9.48
CA ARG A 264 32.02 27.15 10.41
C ARG A 264 31.33 27.12 11.78
N LEU A 265 29.98 27.09 11.78
CA LEU A 265 29.19 26.99 13.01
C LEU A 265 29.44 25.67 13.73
N GLY A 266 29.44 24.54 13.03
CA GLY A 266 29.71 23.23 13.64
C GLY A 266 31.10 23.12 14.27
N ALA A 267 32.11 23.78 13.68
CA ALA A 267 33.45 23.84 14.25
C ALA A 267 33.51 24.60 15.59
N GLY A 268 32.71 25.67 15.74
CA GLY A 268 32.74 26.53 16.93
C GLY A 268 31.67 26.23 17.98
N GLU A 269 30.53 25.64 17.61
CA GLU A 269 29.33 25.53 18.45
C GLU A 269 28.86 24.07 18.57
N PRO A 270 29.06 23.40 19.73
CA PRO A 270 28.65 22.00 19.92
C PRO A 270 27.15 21.75 19.72
N ALA A 271 26.30 22.68 20.14
CA ALA A 271 24.85 22.60 19.97
C ALA A 271 24.42 22.54 18.49
N VAL A 272 25.19 23.16 17.58
CA VAL A 272 24.94 23.08 16.14
C VAL A 272 25.22 21.67 15.63
N ARG A 273 26.32 21.04 16.07
CA ARG A 273 26.64 19.65 15.72
C ARG A 273 25.54 18.69 16.15
N GLY A 274 25.12 18.77 17.41
CA GLY A 274 24.03 17.94 17.93
C GLY A 274 22.74 18.16 17.15
N ARG A 275 22.42 19.41 16.81
CA ARG A 275 21.23 19.73 16.01
C ARG A 275 21.28 19.14 14.60
N LEU A 276 22.44 19.17 13.93
CA LEU A 276 22.60 18.55 12.60
C LEU A 276 22.38 17.03 12.61
N LEU A 277 22.60 16.36 13.75
CA LEU A 277 22.33 14.93 13.91
C LEU A 277 20.85 14.59 14.13
N THR A 278 19.97 15.58 14.34
CA THR A 278 18.55 15.32 14.65
C THR A 278 17.65 15.12 13.44
N PHE A 279 18.12 15.43 12.22
CA PHE A 279 17.30 15.34 11.01
C PHE A 279 18.13 14.99 9.76
N PHE A 280 17.43 14.63 8.69
CA PHE A 280 18.00 14.42 7.36
C PHE A 280 17.25 15.29 6.33
N PRO A 281 17.94 16.05 5.48
CA PRO A 281 17.27 16.88 4.49
C PRO A 281 16.53 16.08 3.41
N GLU A 282 15.27 16.42 3.14
CA GLU A 282 14.41 15.77 2.14
C GLU A 282 14.83 16.05 0.69
N ASN A 283 15.58 17.12 0.44
CA ASN A 283 16.00 17.53 -0.92
C ASN A 283 17.53 17.61 -1.11
N LEU A 284 18.33 16.95 -0.26
CA LEU A 284 19.80 16.84 -0.43
C LEU A 284 20.21 15.38 -0.35
N GLY A 285 21.04 14.90 -1.27
CA GLY A 285 21.52 13.53 -1.29
C GLY A 285 22.21 13.10 0.02
N THR A 286 22.08 11.81 0.36
CA THR A 286 22.59 11.28 1.63
C THR A 286 24.10 11.38 1.72
N THR A 287 24.82 11.12 0.62
CA THR A 287 26.28 11.26 0.56
C THR A 287 26.71 12.69 0.84
N GLU A 288 26.09 13.68 0.18
CA GLU A 288 26.39 15.09 0.39
C GLU A 288 26.07 15.55 1.81
N TRP A 289 25.03 14.98 2.43
CA TRP A 289 24.73 15.24 3.84
C TRP A 289 25.79 14.66 4.78
N LEU A 290 26.20 13.40 4.58
CA LEU A 290 27.28 12.79 5.38
C LEU A 290 28.59 13.56 5.25
N GLU A 291 28.95 14.01 4.05
CA GLU A 291 30.13 14.88 3.83
C GLU A 291 30.02 16.22 4.55
N LEU A 292 28.81 16.80 4.66
CA LEU A 292 28.57 18.01 5.42
C LEU A 292 28.70 17.76 6.92
N LEU A 293 28.13 16.67 7.43
CA LEU A 293 28.25 16.29 8.84
C LEU A 293 29.71 16.08 9.24
N GLU A 294 30.49 15.39 8.40
CA GLU A 294 31.93 15.18 8.62
C GLU A 294 32.67 16.53 8.63
N ALA A 295 32.43 17.38 7.62
CA ALA A 295 33.08 18.69 7.54
C ALA A 295 32.71 19.63 8.71
N ALA A 296 31.51 19.52 9.25
CA ALA A 296 31.05 20.27 10.42
C ALA A 296 31.54 19.67 11.75
N GLY A 297 32.22 18.51 11.73
CA GLY A 297 32.68 17.78 12.92
C GLY A 297 31.56 17.05 13.67
N ALA A 298 30.35 16.96 13.12
CA ALA A 298 29.21 16.35 13.80
C ALA A 298 29.36 14.83 13.96
N THR A 299 30.08 14.17 13.06
CA THR A 299 30.35 12.72 13.12
C THR A 299 31.25 12.32 14.30
N GLU A 300 31.98 13.26 14.91
CA GLU A 300 32.78 12.99 16.11
C GLU A 300 31.91 12.44 17.25
N ALA A 301 30.71 13.00 17.45
CA ALA A 301 29.78 12.54 18.47
C ALA A 301 29.24 11.12 18.24
N LEU A 302 29.31 10.61 17.00
CA LEU A 302 28.93 9.24 16.66
C LEU A 302 30.07 8.23 16.85
N THR A 303 31.32 8.69 16.93
CA THR A 303 32.51 7.83 16.88
C THR A 303 33.35 7.88 18.15
N ALA A 304 33.33 9.01 18.86
CA ALA A 304 34.07 9.20 20.10
C ALA A 304 33.43 8.44 21.28
N ALA A 305 34.23 8.14 22.30
CA ALA A 305 33.76 7.43 23.49
C ALA A 305 32.72 8.26 24.26
N ALA A 306 31.85 7.59 25.01
CA ALA A 306 30.81 8.24 25.82
C ALA A 306 31.42 9.28 26.77
N GLY A 307 30.88 10.50 26.74
CA GLY A 307 31.31 11.60 27.60
C GLY A 307 32.61 12.31 27.18
N THR A 308 33.21 12.00 26.02
CA THR A 308 34.42 12.72 25.55
C THR A 308 34.09 13.95 24.70
N VAL A 309 32.87 14.04 24.16
CA VAL A 309 32.36 15.21 23.45
C VAL A 309 31.38 15.97 24.35
N ASP A 310 31.17 17.25 24.05
CA ASP A 310 30.15 18.06 24.73
C ASP A 310 28.77 17.42 24.56
N ALA A 311 27.99 17.33 25.64
CA ALA A 311 26.65 16.75 25.64
C ALA A 311 25.70 17.42 24.64
N ALA A 312 25.88 18.71 24.34
CA ALA A 312 25.09 19.43 23.34
C ALA A 312 25.40 19.00 21.89
N ALA A 313 26.52 18.31 21.66
CA ALA A 313 26.87 17.72 20.36
C ALA A 313 26.37 16.29 20.18
N GLU A 314 25.91 15.62 21.26
CA GLU A 314 25.44 14.24 21.17
C GLU A 314 24.07 14.15 20.47
N PRO A 315 23.81 13.07 19.71
CA PRO A 315 22.48 12.80 19.16
C PRO A 315 21.49 12.50 20.30
N THR A 316 20.30 13.11 20.24
CA THR A 316 19.29 13.04 21.31
C THR A 316 18.76 11.62 21.60
N ASP A 317 18.88 10.73 20.63
CA ASP A 317 18.45 9.32 20.67
C ASP A 317 19.63 8.34 20.65
N GLY A 318 20.84 8.83 20.93
CA GLY A 318 22.06 8.02 20.94
C GLY A 318 22.56 7.65 19.54
N VAL A 319 23.73 7.02 19.51
CA VAL A 319 24.41 6.66 18.25
C VAL A 319 23.62 5.60 17.48
N ALA A 320 23.05 4.60 18.18
CA ALA A 320 22.22 3.56 17.57
C ALA A 320 20.95 4.13 16.93
N GLY A 321 20.25 5.04 17.61
CA GLY A 321 19.05 5.69 17.07
C GLY A 321 19.35 6.58 15.85
N TRP A 322 20.52 7.23 15.84
CA TRP A 322 20.97 7.96 14.65
C TRP A 322 21.14 7.05 13.43
N PHE A 323 21.77 5.88 13.59
CA PHE A 323 21.92 4.90 12.50
C PHE A 323 20.58 4.33 12.03
N GLU A 324 19.63 4.09 12.96
CA GLU A 324 18.26 3.72 12.62
C GLU A 324 17.59 4.79 11.73
N ARG A 325 17.66 6.07 12.13
CA ARG A 325 17.12 7.16 11.29
C ARG A 325 17.84 7.29 9.96
N ALA A 326 19.16 7.11 9.93
CA ALA A 326 19.96 7.18 8.71
C ALA A 326 19.54 6.10 7.70
N ALA A 327 19.28 4.88 8.20
CA ALA A 327 18.76 3.77 7.42
C ALA A 327 17.35 4.13 6.88
N LYS A 328 16.40 4.50 7.74
CA LYS A 328 15.03 4.87 7.36
C LYS A 328 14.95 6.02 6.36
N HIS A 329 15.80 7.05 6.52
CA HIS A 329 15.83 8.17 5.58
C HIS A 329 16.22 7.72 4.17
N ARG A 330 17.15 6.76 4.04
CA ARG A 330 17.57 6.25 2.72
C ARG A 330 16.43 5.51 2.02
N ASP A 331 15.63 4.76 2.76
CA ASP A 331 14.47 4.03 2.24
C ASP A 331 13.39 4.97 1.67
N SER A 332 13.04 6.03 2.42
CA SER A 332 11.96 6.98 2.07
C SER A 332 12.14 7.73 0.74
N ARG A 333 13.36 7.77 0.18
CA ARG A 333 13.71 8.56 -1.01
C ARG A 333 13.69 7.78 -2.31
N TYR A 334 13.77 6.45 -2.24
CA TYR A 334 13.88 5.59 -3.41
C TYR A 334 13.13 4.29 -3.18
N TRP A 335 11.81 4.33 -3.37
CA TRP A 335 10.90 3.18 -3.32
C TRP A 335 11.27 1.99 -4.25
N ARG A 336 12.43 2.04 -4.95
CA ARG A 336 12.99 0.98 -5.80
C ARG A 336 14.54 0.91 -5.86
N ALA A 337 15.31 1.69 -5.09
CA ALA A 337 16.78 1.66 -5.21
C ALA A 337 17.54 2.42 -4.11
N SER A 338 17.52 1.94 -2.86
CA SER A 338 18.54 2.36 -1.89
C SER A 338 19.89 1.77 -2.29
N ARG A 339 20.65 2.48 -3.14
CA ARG A 339 22.00 2.06 -3.55
C ARG A 339 22.95 2.00 -2.37
N ARG A 340 23.97 1.15 -2.43
CA ARG A 340 24.99 0.99 -1.38
C ARG A 340 25.70 2.29 -1.05
N SER A 341 26.03 2.44 0.24
CA SER A 341 26.69 3.64 0.78
C SER A 341 27.98 3.25 1.51
N THR A 342 29.10 3.42 0.82
CA THR A 342 30.44 3.23 1.39
C THR A 342 30.70 4.19 2.55
N ALA A 343 30.23 5.43 2.44
CA ALA A 343 30.36 6.45 3.47
C ALA A 343 29.65 6.04 4.77
N LEU A 344 28.45 5.44 4.69
CA LEU A 344 27.72 5.01 5.87
C LEU A 344 28.37 3.77 6.51
N CYS A 345 28.83 2.80 5.72
CA CYS A 345 29.55 1.64 6.23
C CYS A 345 30.86 2.05 6.92
N ALA A 346 31.64 2.95 6.32
CA ALA A 346 32.87 3.47 6.90
C ALA A 346 32.62 4.26 8.20
N LEU A 347 31.52 5.02 8.28
CA LEU A 347 31.10 5.69 9.51
C LEU A 347 30.71 4.67 10.59
N LEU A 348 30.01 3.59 10.22
CA LEU A 348 29.68 2.50 11.14
C LEU A 348 30.93 1.79 11.68
N GLU A 349 31.92 1.53 10.82
CA GLU A 349 33.22 0.97 11.21
C GLU A 349 33.94 1.86 12.24
N ARG A 350 33.95 3.18 12.03
CA ARG A 350 34.52 4.15 12.99
C ARG A 350 33.71 4.22 14.29
N ALA A 351 32.39 4.07 14.22
CA ALA A 351 31.50 4.09 15.38
C ALA A 351 31.46 2.77 16.17
N ALA A 352 32.08 1.71 15.66
CA ALA A 352 31.94 0.36 16.19
C ALA A 352 32.29 0.24 17.68
N SER A 353 33.41 0.84 18.11
CA SER A 353 33.83 0.82 19.51
C SER A 353 32.84 1.53 20.42
N ARG A 354 32.27 2.66 19.96
CA ARG A 354 31.24 3.40 20.69
C ARG A 354 29.95 2.58 20.80
N LEU A 355 29.47 2.02 19.69
CA LEU A 355 28.26 1.18 19.65
C LEU A 355 28.37 -0.07 20.52
N ARG A 356 29.53 -0.74 20.56
CA ARG A 356 29.76 -1.88 21.48
C ARG A 356 29.70 -1.46 22.95
N ALA A 357 30.24 -0.29 23.28
CA ALA A 357 30.23 0.21 24.64
C ALA A 357 28.82 0.65 25.09
N ASP A 358 28.05 1.26 24.19
CA ASP A 358 26.67 1.67 24.47
C ASP A 358 25.74 0.45 24.67
N GLY A 359 26.03 -0.67 24.02
CA GLY A 359 25.29 -1.93 24.20
C GLY A 359 23.85 -1.91 23.67
N VAL A 360 23.46 -0.87 22.94
CA VAL A 360 22.13 -0.72 22.33
C VAL A 360 22.10 -1.42 20.97
N ALA A 361 21.09 -2.27 20.76
CA ALA A 361 20.93 -2.99 19.50
C ALA A 361 20.58 -2.04 18.34
N LEU A 362 21.25 -2.20 17.20
CA LEU A 362 20.95 -1.48 15.97
C LEU A 362 19.65 -1.99 15.34
N ARG A 363 18.71 -1.07 15.09
CA ARG A 363 17.46 -1.32 14.36
C ARG A 363 17.54 -0.65 12.99
N ILE A 364 18.26 -1.28 12.07
CA ILE A 364 18.53 -0.75 10.73
C ILE A 364 17.66 -1.41 9.63
N GLU A 365 16.55 -2.02 10.05
CA GLU A 365 15.53 -2.59 9.17
C GLU A 365 14.78 -1.48 8.42
N LEU A 366 14.54 -1.72 7.13
CA LEU A 366 13.86 -0.79 6.22
C LEU A 366 12.47 -1.34 5.85
N ASP A 367 11.52 -0.44 5.53
CA ASP A 367 10.11 -0.83 5.30
C ASP A 367 9.94 -1.69 4.03
N TRP A 368 10.89 -1.63 3.09
CA TRP A 368 10.84 -2.39 1.84
C TRP A 368 12.01 -3.37 1.70
N GLN A 369 13.24 -2.88 1.70
CA GLN A 369 14.42 -3.71 1.45
C GLN A 369 15.63 -3.21 2.24
N SER A 370 16.08 -4.00 3.20
CA SER A 370 17.19 -3.68 4.09
C SER A 370 18.56 -3.70 3.39
N ASP A 371 19.47 -2.80 3.79
CA ASP A 371 20.81 -2.64 3.18
C ASP A 371 21.75 -3.79 3.59
N LEU A 372 21.97 -4.72 2.66
CA LEU A 372 22.83 -5.90 2.85
C LEU A 372 24.27 -5.54 3.26
N ASP A 373 24.85 -4.50 2.68
CA ASP A 373 26.25 -4.11 2.99
C ASP A 373 26.33 -3.50 4.39
N LEU A 374 25.31 -2.74 4.82
CA LEU A 374 25.26 -2.16 6.18
C LEU A 374 25.07 -3.25 7.25
N TYR A 375 24.17 -4.22 7.01
CA TYR A 375 23.97 -5.36 7.92
C TYR A 375 25.21 -6.23 8.01
N ASP A 376 25.82 -6.61 6.88
CA ASP A 376 27.05 -7.40 6.88
C ASP A 376 28.19 -6.68 7.59
N THR A 377 28.29 -5.34 7.45
CA THR A 377 29.25 -4.52 8.20
C THR A 377 28.99 -4.58 9.70
N ALA A 378 27.74 -4.39 10.15
CA ALA A 378 27.38 -4.43 11.57
C ALA A 378 27.70 -5.79 12.21
N LEU A 379 27.33 -6.88 11.53
CA LEU A 379 27.57 -8.25 11.98
C LEU A 379 29.05 -8.59 11.99
N ALA A 380 29.81 -8.19 10.96
CA ALA A 380 31.25 -8.41 10.88
C ALA A 380 32.02 -7.68 12.00
N LEU A 381 31.51 -6.54 12.46
CA LEU A 381 32.07 -5.76 13.56
C LEU A 381 31.67 -6.29 14.95
N GLY A 382 30.80 -7.30 15.02
CA GLY A 382 30.26 -7.86 16.26
C GLY A 382 29.36 -6.88 17.02
N LEU A 383 28.62 -6.04 16.31
CA LEU A 383 27.66 -5.11 16.92
C LEU A 383 26.37 -5.84 17.26
N ALA A 384 25.70 -5.42 18.34
CA ALA A 384 24.35 -5.90 18.63
C ALA A 384 23.40 -5.39 17.54
N VAL A 385 22.76 -6.31 16.81
CA VAL A 385 21.74 -6.02 15.80
C VAL A 385 20.44 -6.66 16.27
N ALA A 386 19.34 -5.92 16.21
CA ALA A 386 18.01 -6.42 16.58
C ALA A 386 17.60 -7.62 15.72
N ASP A 387 16.80 -8.52 16.29
CA ASP A 387 16.27 -9.67 15.55
C ASP A 387 15.40 -9.19 14.38
N PRO A 388 15.42 -9.90 13.23
CA PRO A 388 14.60 -9.55 12.08
C PRO A 388 13.11 -9.66 12.42
N SER A 389 12.31 -8.70 11.97
CA SER A 389 10.84 -8.82 12.04
C SER A 389 10.31 -9.84 11.04
N ASP A 390 9.03 -10.20 11.14
CA ASP A 390 8.34 -11.06 10.17
C ASP A 390 8.29 -10.42 8.76
N GLU A 391 8.45 -9.09 8.67
CA GLU A 391 8.46 -8.32 7.42
C GLU A 391 9.88 -8.10 6.88
N PHE A 392 10.92 -8.61 7.57
CA PHE A 392 12.31 -8.39 7.19
C PHE A 392 12.64 -8.96 5.81
N GLN A 393 13.00 -8.08 4.87
CA GLN A 393 13.37 -8.48 3.51
C GLN A 393 14.66 -7.80 3.04
N VAL A 394 15.39 -8.52 2.18
CA VAL A 394 16.62 -8.07 1.52
C VAL A 394 16.57 -8.42 0.02
N SER A 395 17.33 -7.69 -0.80
CA SER A 395 17.28 -7.82 -2.27
C SER A 395 18.66 -8.11 -2.85
N VAL A 396 18.92 -9.37 -3.18
CA VAL A 396 20.20 -9.76 -3.79
C VAL A 396 20.29 -9.32 -5.25
N ASP A 397 19.18 -9.28 -5.99
CA ASP A 397 19.12 -8.80 -7.37
C ASP A 397 19.55 -7.34 -7.49
N GLN A 398 18.96 -6.45 -6.68
CA GLN A 398 19.33 -5.03 -6.63
C GLN A 398 20.76 -4.85 -6.14
N TRP A 399 21.19 -5.62 -5.14
CA TRP A 399 22.56 -5.56 -4.63
C TRP A 399 23.60 -6.01 -5.67
N LEU A 400 23.29 -7.02 -6.48
CA LEU A 400 24.13 -7.47 -7.59
C LEU A 400 24.13 -6.48 -8.77
N ASP A 401 23.01 -5.81 -9.03
CA ASP A 401 22.83 -4.82 -10.09
C ASP A 401 23.36 -3.43 -9.72
N ASP A 402 23.68 -3.22 -8.43
CA ASP A 402 24.34 -2.00 -7.98
C ASP A 402 25.83 -2.03 -8.38
N ASP A 403 26.21 -1.09 -9.23
CA ASP A 403 27.58 -0.89 -9.75
C ASP A 403 28.43 0.07 -8.88
N ASN A 404 27.88 0.61 -7.78
CA ASN A 404 28.67 1.43 -6.86
C ASN A 404 29.78 0.58 -6.18
N ASP A 405 30.88 1.22 -5.80
CA ASP A 405 31.97 0.60 -5.06
C ASP A 405 31.57 0.13 -3.65
N GLY A 406 32.38 -0.74 -3.05
CA GLY A 406 32.23 -1.19 -1.66
C GLY A 406 31.29 -2.37 -1.43
N ARG A 407 31.02 -3.14 -2.47
CA ARG A 407 30.30 -4.42 -2.37
C ARG A 407 31.01 -5.37 -1.41
N ARG A 408 30.30 -5.87 -0.39
CA ARG A 408 30.83 -6.84 0.57
C ARG A 408 30.72 -8.28 0.07
N ASP A 409 31.30 -9.23 0.81
CA ASP A 409 31.21 -10.66 0.47
C ASP A 409 30.02 -11.37 1.16
N LEU A 410 29.31 -10.66 2.06
CA LEU A 410 28.15 -11.12 2.83
C LEU A 410 28.44 -12.30 3.78
N ALA A 411 29.71 -12.54 4.12
CA ALA A 411 30.11 -13.66 4.98
C ALA A 411 29.50 -13.58 6.38
N ALA A 412 29.50 -12.40 6.99
CA ALA A 412 29.01 -12.21 8.36
C ALA A 412 27.47 -12.28 8.40
N PHE A 413 26.81 -11.76 7.36
CA PHE A 413 25.37 -11.91 7.18
C PHE A 413 24.94 -13.38 7.10
N ALA A 414 25.62 -14.17 6.26
CA ALA A 414 25.29 -15.58 6.08
C ALA A 414 25.65 -16.46 7.29
N ALA A 415 26.59 -16.02 8.14
CA ALA A 415 26.99 -16.75 9.34
C ALA A 415 25.99 -16.59 10.50
N ASP A 416 25.12 -15.57 10.47
CA ASP A 416 24.10 -15.36 11.49
C ASP A 416 22.81 -16.14 11.14
N PRO A 417 22.43 -17.16 11.94
CA PRO A 417 21.29 -18.01 11.63
C PRO A 417 19.95 -17.27 11.65
N ARG A 418 19.86 -16.11 12.31
CA ARG A 418 18.64 -15.30 12.34
C ARG A 418 18.34 -14.70 10.96
N PHE A 419 19.37 -14.32 10.21
CA PHE A 419 19.24 -13.60 8.94
C PHE A 419 19.44 -14.48 7.70
N LEU A 420 20.08 -15.64 7.84
CA LEU A 420 20.34 -16.58 6.74
C LEU A 420 19.06 -16.95 5.93
N PRO A 421 17.88 -17.23 6.53
CA PRO A 421 16.68 -17.57 5.76
C PRO A 421 16.25 -16.47 4.77
N ALA A 422 16.39 -15.20 5.16
CA ALA A 422 16.10 -14.06 4.29
C ALA A 422 17.08 -13.98 3.12
N LEU A 423 18.37 -14.28 3.35
CA LEU A 423 19.39 -14.32 2.29
C LEU A 423 19.15 -15.48 1.30
N VAL A 424 18.76 -16.65 1.79
CA VAL A 424 18.38 -17.81 0.96
C VAL A 424 17.21 -17.47 0.03
N THR A 425 16.16 -16.87 0.59
CA THR A 425 14.99 -16.41 -0.18
C THR A 425 15.38 -15.37 -1.22
N ALA A 426 16.21 -14.39 -0.84
CA ALA A 426 16.63 -13.32 -1.72
C ALA A 426 17.55 -13.79 -2.86
N VAL A 427 18.47 -14.73 -2.61
CA VAL A 427 19.33 -15.28 -3.68
C VAL A 427 18.55 -16.16 -4.65
N GLU A 428 17.55 -16.91 -4.18
CA GLU A 428 16.62 -17.63 -5.05
C GLU A 428 15.83 -16.67 -5.95
N GLY A 429 15.37 -15.54 -5.42
CA GLY A 429 14.71 -14.48 -6.19
C GLY A 429 15.62 -13.82 -7.22
N ALA A 430 16.91 -13.65 -6.90
CA ALA A 430 17.90 -13.00 -7.75
C ALA A 430 18.40 -13.86 -8.92
N LEU A 431 18.21 -15.18 -8.85
CA LEU A 431 18.55 -16.10 -9.93
C LEU A 431 17.37 -16.24 -10.91
N PRO A 432 17.45 -15.70 -12.14
CA PRO A 432 16.45 -16.00 -13.16
C PRO A 432 16.56 -17.47 -13.60
N ARG A 433 15.50 -18.01 -14.21
CA ARG A 433 15.58 -19.33 -14.86
C ARG A 433 16.71 -19.33 -15.88
N ARG A 434 17.58 -20.33 -15.81
CA ARG A 434 18.77 -20.50 -16.65
C ARG A 434 19.62 -19.22 -16.63
N PRO A 435 20.26 -18.89 -15.49
CA PRO A 435 20.99 -17.65 -15.33
C PRO A 435 22.12 -17.52 -16.34
N SER A 436 22.40 -16.28 -16.77
CA SER A 436 23.54 -16.01 -17.64
C SER A 436 24.85 -16.33 -16.91
N PRO A 437 25.93 -16.70 -17.62
CA PRO A 437 27.22 -16.94 -17.00
C PRO A 437 27.69 -15.77 -16.12
N ALA A 438 27.44 -14.52 -16.54
CA ALA A 438 27.78 -13.33 -15.77
C ALA A 438 27.02 -13.24 -14.43
N ARG A 439 25.73 -13.60 -14.40
CA ARG A 439 24.96 -13.64 -13.15
C ARG A 439 25.48 -14.74 -12.21
N VAL A 440 25.83 -15.91 -12.75
CA VAL A 440 26.44 -17.00 -11.97
C VAL A 440 27.77 -16.57 -11.37
N GLU A 441 28.66 -15.94 -12.16
CA GLU A 441 29.93 -15.42 -11.64
C GLU A 441 29.73 -14.38 -10.53
N ALA A 442 28.77 -13.48 -10.69
CA ALA A 442 28.49 -12.44 -9.71
C ALA A 442 27.99 -13.03 -8.37
N VAL A 443 27.18 -14.10 -8.41
CA VAL A 443 26.74 -14.84 -7.21
C VAL A 443 27.92 -15.58 -6.57
N LEU A 444 28.73 -16.29 -7.36
CA LEU A 444 29.87 -17.06 -6.87
C LEU A 444 30.99 -16.18 -6.27
N ALA A 445 31.08 -14.91 -6.68
CA ALA A 445 32.06 -13.96 -6.16
C ALA A 445 31.86 -13.62 -4.68
N ALA A 446 30.63 -13.73 -4.15
CA ALA A 446 30.31 -13.45 -2.74
C ALA A 446 30.30 -14.75 -1.92
N SER A 447 31.02 -14.78 -0.79
CA SER A 447 31.09 -15.95 0.10
C SER A 447 29.74 -16.24 0.76
N GLY A 448 29.03 -15.21 1.22
CA GLY A 448 27.70 -15.34 1.82
C GLY A 448 26.64 -15.86 0.85
N LEU A 449 26.68 -15.43 -0.42
CA LEU A 449 25.76 -15.95 -1.43
C LEU A 449 26.05 -17.42 -1.78
N ARG A 450 27.31 -17.87 -1.73
CA ARG A 450 27.63 -19.30 -1.89
C ARG A 450 27.03 -20.15 -0.77
N VAL A 451 27.07 -19.67 0.47
CA VAL A 451 26.40 -20.32 1.61
C VAL A 451 24.88 -20.35 1.39
N ALA A 452 24.28 -19.22 1.03
CA ALA A 452 22.84 -19.13 0.77
C ALA A 452 22.38 -20.05 -0.38
N VAL A 453 23.15 -20.17 -1.46
CA VAL A 453 22.84 -21.12 -2.55
C VAL A 453 22.99 -22.57 -2.10
N ALA A 454 23.96 -22.90 -1.26
CA ALA A 454 24.11 -24.25 -0.72
C ALA A 454 22.89 -24.66 0.12
N HIS A 455 22.37 -23.74 0.95
CA HIS A 455 21.12 -23.92 1.70
C HIS A 455 19.90 -24.01 0.78
N PHE A 456 19.80 -23.13 -0.22
CA PHE A 456 18.75 -23.22 -1.23
C PHE A 456 18.73 -24.58 -1.93
N LEU A 457 19.90 -25.15 -2.25
CA LEU A 457 20.00 -26.49 -2.85
C LEU A 457 19.54 -27.59 -1.88
N ASP A 458 19.88 -27.49 -0.60
CA ASP A 458 19.41 -28.43 0.41
C ASP A 458 17.87 -28.39 0.55
N ASP A 459 17.30 -27.19 0.63
CA ASP A 459 15.86 -26.95 0.70
C ASP A 459 15.18 -27.48 -0.57
N LEU A 460 15.72 -27.17 -1.75
CA LEU A 460 15.21 -27.66 -3.03
C LEU A 460 15.24 -29.20 -3.09
N ALA A 461 16.32 -29.82 -2.64
CA ALA A 461 16.44 -31.28 -2.61
C ALA A 461 15.45 -31.92 -1.62
N GLU A 462 15.23 -31.32 -0.46
CA GLU A 462 14.21 -31.78 0.49
C GLU A 462 12.79 -31.66 -0.09
N GLN A 463 12.47 -30.51 -0.70
CA GLN A 463 11.17 -30.26 -1.31
C GLN A 463 10.90 -31.22 -2.47
N ILE A 464 11.89 -31.44 -3.34
CA ILE A 464 11.80 -32.42 -4.44
C ILE A 464 11.54 -33.84 -3.93
N VAL A 465 12.14 -34.25 -2.81
CA VAL A 465 11.92 -35.60 -2.26
C VAL A 465 10.52 -35.76 -1.64
N ARG A 466 9.94 -34.67 -1.11
CA ARG A 466 8.60 -34.67 -0.50
C ARG A 466 7.47 -34.30 -1.46
N GLN A 467 7.80 -33.87 -2.69
CA GLN A 467 6.84 -33.34 -3.64
C GLN A 467 5.83 -34.41 -4.09
N GLY A 468 4.61 -33.97 -4.38
CA GLY A 468 3.73 -34.69 -5.28
C GLY A 468 3.88 -34.18 -6.70
N LEU A 469 3.29 -34.89 -7.65
CA LEU A 469 3.33 -34.50 -9.07
C LEU A 469 2.81 -33.06 -9.34
N PRO A 470 1.76 -32.56 -8.65
CA PRO A 470 1.24 -31.20 -8.86
C PRO A 470 2.24 -30.07 -8.60
N THR A 471 3.20 -30.27 -7.70
CA THR A 471 4.18 -29.25 -7.34
C THR A 471 5.49 -29.40 -8.10
N LEU A 472 5.64 -30.48 -8.89
CA LEU A 472 6.87 -30.79 -9.62
C LEU A 472 7.27 -29.68 -10.60
N GLU A 473 6.31 -29.10 -11.33
CA GLU A 473 6.62 -28.01 -12.28
C GLU A 473 7.26 -26.83 -11.54
N ALA A 474 6.67 -26.35 -10.45
CA ALA A 474 7.25 -25.29 -9.64
C ALA A 474 8.65 -25.64 -9.12
N GLN A 475 8.88 -26.89 -8.69
CA GLN A 475 10.22 -27.32 -8.26
C GLN A 475 11.22 -27.40 -9.43
N LEU A 476 10.80 -27.80 -10.63
CA LEU A 476 11.62 -27.78 -11.84
C LEU A 476 11.99 -26.35 -12.25
N GLU A 477 11.06 -25.40 -12.11
CA GLU A 477 11.31 -23.98 -12.35
C GLU A 477 12.33 -23.40 -11.37
N ARG A 478 12.28 -23.83 -10.10
CA ARG A 478 13.30 -23.51 -9.09
C ARG A 478 14.65 -24.15 -9.42
N LEU A 479 14.65 -25.43 -9.83
CA LEU A 479 15.85 -26.14 -10.27
C LEU A 479 16.52 -25.46 -11.47
N ASP A 480 15.73 -24.98 -12.44
CA ASP A 480 16.19 -24.24 -13.62
C ASP A 480 17.02 -22.99 -13.27
N LYS A 481 16.89 -22.45 -12.06
CA LYS A 481 17.69 -21.31 -11.56
C LYS A 481 19.12 -21.71 -11.19
N VAL A 482 19.38 -22.99 -10.90
CA VAL A 482 20.66 -23.50 -10.38
C VAL A 482 21.28 -24.60 -11.23
N VAL A 483 20.77 -24.87 -12.43
CA VAL A 483 21.29 -25.91 -13.35
C VAL A 483 22.75 -25.72 -13.80
N ASP A 484 23.37 -24.55 -13.58
CA ASP A 484 24.80 -24.36 -13.83
C ASP A 484 25.61 -25.27 -12.88
N GLY A 485 26.47 -26.13 -13.44
CA GLY A 485 27.24 -27.10 -12.67
C GLY A 485 28.12 -26.50 -11.56
N ARG A 486 28.50 -25.23 -11.67
CA ARG A 486 29.28 -24.53 -10.62
C ARG A 486 28.41 -24.15 -9.41
N LEU A 487 27.13 -23.85 -9.63
CA LEU A 487 26.17 -23.63 -8.55
C LEU A 487 25.84 -24.96 -7.87
N LEU A 488 25.55 -26.02 -8.64
CA LEU A 488 25.32 -27.37 -8.10
C LEU A 488 26.51 -27.89 -7.28
N ALA A 489 27.74 -27.55 -7.68
CA ALA A 489 28.94 -27.94 -6.96
C ALA A 489 29.07 -27.30 -5.56
N LEU A 490 28.27 -26.28 -5.23
CA LEU A 490 28.22 -25.71 -3.87
C LEU A 490 27.58 -26.69 -2.87
N ASN A 491 26.71 -27.59 -3.34
CA ASN A 491 26.15 -28.66 -2.53
C ASN A 491 26.00 -29.97 -3.33
N PRO A 492 27.08 -30.76 -3.48
CA PRO A 492 27.06 -31.99 -4.25
C PRO A 492 26.10 -33.04 -3.68
N ALA A 493 25.89 -33.07 -2.37
CA ALA A 493 24.99 -34.02 -1.73
C ALA A 493 23.53 -33.72 -2.09
N ALA A 494 23.10 -32.46 -2.05
CA ALA A 494 21.79 -32.04 -2.52
C ALA A 494 21.60 -32.31 -4.01
N ALA A 495 22.60 -31.98 -4.84
CA ALA A 495 22.56 -32.23 -6.28
C ALA A 495 22.37 -33.73 -6.58
N GLU A 496 23.08 -34.62 -5.88
CA GLU A 496 22.93 -36.06 -6.04
C GLU A 496 21.57 -36.58 -5.54
N ARG A 497 21.01 -36.01 -4.46
CA ARG A 497 19.65 -36.35 -4.00
C ARG A 497 18.60 -36.01 -5.06
N ILE A 498 18.67 -34.81 -5.64
CA ILE A 498 17.81 -34.40 -6.76
C ILE A 498 18.04 -35.34 -7.95
N ARG A 499 19.30 -35.70 -8.21
CA ARG A 499 19.68 -36.54 -9.35
C ARG A 499 19.12 -37.95 -9.27
N ALA A 500 19.13 -38.53 -8.08
CA ALA A 500 18.73 -39.91 -7.84
C ALA A 500 17.23 -40.07 -7.56
N HIS A 501 16.45 -38.98 -7.52
CA HIS A 501 15.03 -39.04 -7.18
C HIS A 501 14.20 -39.70 -8.28
N ASP A 502 13.57 -40.83 -7.96
CA ASP A 502 12.72 -41.58 -8.88
C ASP A 502 11.27 -41.04 -8.86
N LEU A 503 10.79 -40.58 -10.02
CA LEU A 503 9.43 -40.05 -10.18
C LEU A 503 8.37 -41.14 -10.33
N ALA A 504 8.74 -42.39 -10.61
CA ALA A 504 7.76 -43.47 -10.78
C ALA A 504 6.96 -43.76 -9.49
N PRO A 505 7.59 -43.89 -8.30
CA PRO A 505 6.87 -43.97 -7.04
C PRO A 505 6.02 -42.74 -6.73
N VAL A 506 6.45 -41.54 -7.14
CA VAL A 506 5.70 -40.29 -6.96
C VAL A 506 4.41 -40.30 -7.79
N LEU A 507 4.50 -40.70 -9.06
CA LEU A 507 3.33 -40.87 -9.92
C LEU A 507 2.40 -41.96 -9.38
N GLY A 508 2.95 -43.13 -9.03
CA GLY A 508 2.18 -44.24 -8.45
C GLY A 508 1.42 -43.81 -7.20
N ARG A 509 2.09 -43.12 -6.28
CA ARG A 509 1.47 -42.56 -5.07
C ARG A 509 0.39 -41.52 -5.39
N THR A 510 0.61 -40.64 -6.37
CA THR A 510 -0.38 -39.62 -6.80
C THR A 510 -1.66 -40.30 -7.30
N LEU A 511 -1.52 -41.27 -8.22
CA LEU A 511 -2.66 -42.01 -8.79
C LEU A 511 -3.43 -42.81 -7.73
N ARG A 512 -2.74 -43.39 -6.74
CA ARG A 512 -3.37 -44.09 -5.62
C ARG A 512 -4.00 -43.15 -4.59
N SER A 513 -3.56 -41.90 -4.51
CA SER A 513 -4.05 -40.92 -3.52
C SER A 513 -5.32 -40.21 -3.99
N GLY A 514 -5.44 -39.87 -5.28
CA GLY A 514 -6.62 -39.17 -5.81
C GLY A 514 -6.30 -38.21 -6.95
N LEU A 515 -7.20 -38.10 -7.91
CA LEU A 515 -7.20 -37.03 -8.91
C LEU A 515 -8.51 -36.24 -8.82
N VAL A 516 -8.45 -34.91 -8.94
CA VAL A 516 -9.65 -34.06 -8.96
C VAL A 516 -10.60 -34.47 -10.07
N ASP A 517 -10.07 -34.93 -11.21
CA ASP A 517 -10.85 -35.41 -12.36
C ASP A 517 -11.62 -36.72 -12.11
N GLU A 518 -11.39 -37.43 -11.00
CA GLU A 518 -12.29 -38.52 -10.57
C GLU A 518 -13.68 -38.00 -10.20
N PHE A 519 -13.78 -36.70 -9.93
CA PHE A 519 -15.02 -35.99 -9.66
C PHE A 519 -15.46 -35.12 -10.85
N GLY A 520 -16.77 -34.95 -10.97
CA GLY A 520 -17.38 -34.01 -11.90
C GLY A 520 -18.60 -33.34 -11.30
N TRP A 521 -18.96 -32.18 -11.85
CA TRP A 521 -20.23 -31.52 -11.58
C TRP A 521 -20.98 -31.36 -12.90
N PRO A 522 -21.82 -32.34 -13.29
CA PRO A 522 -22.42 -32.39 -14.62
C PRO A 522 -23.11 -31.09 -15.05
N ALA A 523 -23.90 -30.47 -14.15
CA ALA A 523 -24.59 -29.21 -14.44
C ALA A 523 -23.63 -28.03 -14.68
N LEU A 524 -22.55 -27.92 -13.91
CA LEU A 524 -21.52 -26.91 -14.12
C LEU A 524 -20.80 -27.13 -15.46
N GLU A 525 -20.44 -28.38 -15.75
CA GLU A 525 -19.73 -28.77 -16.96
C GLU A 525 -20.54 -28.51 -18.21
N GLU A 526 -21.82 -28.89 -18.21
CA GLU A 526 -22.76 -28.63 -19.29
C GLU A 526 -22.88 -27.12 -19.53
N TYR A 527 -23.11 -26.32 -18.48
CA TYR A 527 -23.22 -24.87 -18.61
C TYR A 527 -21.93 -24.22 -19.14
N VAL A 528 -20.76 -24.64 -18.64
CA VAL A 528 -19.47 -24.11 -19.11
C VAL A 528 -19.23 -24.48 -20.58
N ALA A 529 -19.53 -25.72 -20.97
CA ALA A 529 -19.36 -26.18 -22.34
C ALA A 529 -20.30 -25.47 -23.33
N SER A 530 -21.55 -25.20 -22.93
CA SER A 530 -22.56 -24.61 -23.82
C SER A 530 -22.52 -23.08 -23.87
N SER A 531 -22.17 -22.43 -22.76
CA SER A 531 -22.46 -21.00 -22.54
C SER A 531 -21.23 -20.15 -22.27
N VAL A 532 -20.08 -20.75 -22.00
CA VAL A 532 -18.85 -20.03 -21.66
C VAL A 532 -17.81 -20.18 -22.77
N PRO A 533 -17.59 -19.14 -23.60
CA PRO A 533 -16.59 -19.12 -24.67
C PRO A 533 -15.20 -19.54 -24.20
N ALA A 534 -14.43 -20.18 -25.08
CA ALA A 534 -13.03 -20.50 -24.82
C ALA A 534 -12.22 -19.23 -24.51
N PRO A 535 -11.31 -19.27 -23.53
CA PRO A 535 -10.53 -18.10 -23.13
C PRO A 535 -9.64 -17.62 -24.29
N ARG A 536 -9.55 -16.30 -24.47
CA ARG A 536 -8.48 -15.67 -25.27
C ARG A 536 -7.37 -15.25 -24.31
N ALA A 537 -6.11 -15.42 -24.72
CA ALA A 537 -4.94 -15.28 -23.86
C ALA A 537 -4.76 -13.87 -23.22
N ASP A 538 -5.49 -12.86 -23.70
CA ASP A 538 -5.19 -11.44 -23.43
C ASP A 538 -6.40 -10.64 -22.90
N ASP A 539 -7.56 -11.28 -22.64
CA ASP A 539 -8.82 -10.56 -22.38
C ASP A 539 -9.29 -10.73 -20.92
N GLU A 540 -8.87 -9.80 -20.05
CA GLU A 540 -9.30 -9.75 -18.63
C GLU A 540 -10.83 -9.61 -18.49
N GLU A 541 -11.54 -9.03 -19.47
CA GLU A 541 -13.02 -8.90 -19.44
C GLU A 541 -13.74 -10.26 -19.64
N GLN A 542 -13.04 -11.24 -20.20
CA GLN A 542 -13.55 -12.60 -20.47
C GLN A 542 -13.25 -13.60 -19.33
N GLN A 543 -12.58 -13.20 -18.25
CA GLN A 543 -12.38 -14.08 -17.09
C GLN A 543 -13.71 -14.44 -16.43
N VAL A 544 -13.83 -15.70 -16.00
CA VAL A 544 -15.02 -16.20 -15.31
C VAL A 544 -14.89 -15.89 -13.82
N THR A 545 -15.78 -15.05 -13.30
CA THR A 545 -15.84 -14.76 -11.86
C THR A 545 -16.81 -15.74 -11.18
N GLN A 546 -16.42 -16.24 -10.01
CA GLN A 546 -17.25 -17.13 -9.19
C GLN A 546 -17.61 -16.46 -7.87
N VAL A 547 -18.90 -16.44 -7.53
CA VAL A 547 -19.42 -15.93 -6.26
C VAL A 547 -20.25 -17.01 -5.56
N VAL A 548 -19.97 -17.26 -4.28
CA VAL A 548 -20.71 -18.25 -3.49
C VAL A 548 -21.86 -17.55 -2.78
N GLN A 549 -23.10 -17.94 -3.08
CA GLN A 549 -24.31 -17.56 -2.38
C GLN A 549 -25.01 -18.84 -1.91
N TRP A 550 -24.37 -19.52 -0.96
CA TRP A 550 -24.68 -20.89 -0.53
C TRP A 550 -26.20 -21.13 -0.38
N PRO A 551 -26.75 -22.23 -0.92
CA PRO A 551 -26.06 -23.36 -1.58
C PRO A 551 -25.67 -23.11 -3.05
N HIS A 552 -25.94 -21.92 -3.58
CA HIS A 552 -25.74 -21.61 -5.00
C HIS A 552 -24.31 -21.14 -5.32
N LEU A 553 -23.85 -21.49 -6.51
CA LEU A 553 -22.68 -20.88 -7.15
C LEU A 553 -23.14 -19.95 -8.26
N ILE A 554 -22.71 -18.70 -8.22
CA ILE A 554 -22.97 -17.72 -9.28
C ILE A 554 -21.72 -17.63 -10.15
N LEU A 555 -21.89 -17.88 -11.44
CA LEU A 555 -20.86 -17.69 -12.46
C LEU A 555 -21.17 -16.46 -13.27
N ARG A 556 -20.19 -15.55 -13.37
CA ARG A 556 -20.24 -14.42 -14.27
C ARG A 556 -19.18 -14.58 -15.35
N HIS A 557 -19.56 -14.40 -16.61
CA HIS A 557 -18.64 -14.29 -17.74
C HIS A 557 -19.10 -13.13 -18.64
N GLY A 558 -18.22 -12.14 -18.84
CA GLY A 558 -18.59 -10.88 -19.51
C GLY A 558 -19.79 -10.20 -18.85
N LEU A 559 -20.89 -10.05 -19.57
CA LEU A 559 -22.17 -9.51 -19.08
C LEU A 559 -23.25 -10.59 -18.87
N GLN A 560 -22.87 -11.86 -18.76
CA GLN A 560 -23.79 -12.94 -18.42
C GLN A 560 -23.50 -13.42 -16.99
N ALA A 561 -24.55 -13.58 -16.20
CA ALA A 561 -24.50 -14.24 -14.90
C ALA A 561 -25.46 -15.43 -14.88
N ALA A 562 -25.02 -16.57 -14.37
CA ALA A 562 -25.86 -17.73 -14.12
C ALA A 562 -25.73 -18.16 -12.67
N VAL A 563 -26.85 -18.58 -12.09
CA VAL A 563 -26.96 -19.13 -10.75
C VAL A 563 -27.16 -20.63 -10.91
N LEU A 564 -26.25 -21.40 -10.35
CA LEU A 564 -26.29 -22.85 -10.37
C LEU A 564 -26.60 -23.38 -8.97
N ASP A 565 -27.49 -24.35 -8.92
CA ASP A 565 -27.57 -25.29 -7.81
C ASP A 565 -26.82 -26.59 -8.17
N GLY A 566 -26.71 -27.52 -7.23
CA GLY A 566 -26.01 -28.79 -7.48
C GLY A 566 -26.59 -29.64 -8.62
N SER A 567 -27.81 -29.32 -9.10
CA SER A 567 -28.53 -30.06 -10.15
C SER A 567 -28.56 -29.37 -11.51
N GLY A 568 -28.43 -28.05 -11.58
CA GLY A 568 -28.68 -27.30 -12.80
C GLY A 568 -28.50 -25.78 -12.66
N VAL A 569 -28.74 -25.07 -13.76
CA VAL A 569 -28.87 -23.61 -13.76
C VAL A 569 -30.29 -23.24 -13.33
N VAL A 570 -30.42 -22.54 -12.21
CA VAL A 570 -31.72 -22.11 -11.66
C VAL A 570 -32.12 -20.70 -12.07
N SER A 571 -31.16 -19.87 -12.49
CA SER A 571 -31.42 -18.52 -12.98
C SER A 571 -30.30 -18.06 -13.89
N SER A 572 -30.62 -17.28 -14.91
CA SER A 572 -29.66 -16.64 -15.82
C SER A 572 -30.06 -15.19 -16.05
N HIS A 573 -29.09 -14.28 -16.07
CA HIS A 573 -29.32 -12.85 -16.18
C HIS A 573 -28.25 -12.16 -17.02
N HIS A 574 -28.68 -11.34 -17.97
CA HIS A 574 -27.80 -10.45 -18.73
C HIS A 574 -27.62 -9.13 -17.99
N LEU A 575 -26.40 -8.82 -17.58
CA LEU A 575 -26.07 -7.66 -16.77
C LEU A 575 -26.38 -6.35 -17.51
N ARG A 576 -27.12 -5.46 -16.86
CA ARG A 576 -27.49 -4.13 -17.37
C ARG A 576 -26.58 -3.01 -16.85
N ILE A 577 -25.28 -3.28 -16.72
CA ILE A 577 -24.28 -2.30 -16.26
C ILE A 577 -23.96 -1.32 -17.41
N PRO A 578 -24.04 0.01 -17.21
CA PRO A 578 -23.70 1.02 -18.22
C PRO A 578 -22.28 0.83 -18.78
N LYS A 579 -22.06 1.14 -20.07
CA LYS A 579 -20.79 0.80 -20.76
C LYS A 579 -19.57 1.50 -20.14
N ASP A 580 -19.76 2.74 -19.74
CA ASP A 580 -18.80 3.64 -19.08
C ASP A 580 -18.49 3.24 -17.63
N GLU A 581 -19.30 2.38 -17.02
CA GLU A 581 -19.13 1.91 -15.64
C GLU A 581 -18.61 0.46 -15.56
N ARG A 582 -18.07 -0.07 -16.67
CA ARG A 582 -17.54 -1.45 -16.75
C ARG A 582 -16.05 -1.57 -16.41
N GLY A 583 -15.40 -0.46 -16.04
CA GLY A 583 -13.96 -0.44 -15.76
C GLY A 583 -13.50 -1.42 -14.67
N TYR A 584 -14.40 -1.78 -13.75
CA TYR A 584 -14.12 -2.69 -12.63
C TYR A 584 -15.15 -3.80 -12.50
N LEU A 585 -15.55 -4.42 -13.62
CA LEU A 585 -16.47 -5.57 -13.59
C LEU A 585 -15.98 -6.68 -12.64
N TRP A 586 -14.67 -6.88 -12.48
CA TRP A 586 -14.09 -7.86 -11.54
C TRP A 586 -14.48 -7.65 -10.07
N LEU A 587 -14.99 -6.47 -9.67
CA LEU A 587 -15.48 -6.14 -8.32
C LEU A 587 -17.01 -6.25 -8.21
N THR A 588 -17.69 -6.86 -9.18
CA THR A 588 -19.15 -7.02 -9.15
C THR A 588 -19.55 -7.99 -8.04
N ALA A 589 -20.43 -7.55 -7.14
CA ALA A 589 -21.03 -8.35 -6.10
C ALA A 589 -22.42 -8.84 -6.53
N PHE A 590 -22.76 -10.07 -6.15
CA PHE A 590 -24.05 -10.69 -6.45
C PHE A 590 -24.73 -11.17 -5.16
N ARG A 591 -26.06 -11.03 -5.09
CA ARG A 591 -26.91 -11.73 -4.11
C ARG A 591 -28.03 -12.45 -4.83
N TYR A 592 -28.25 -13.73 -4.52
CA TYR A 592 -29.39 -14.47 -5.04
C TYR A 592 -30.45 -14.63 -3.94
N VAL A 593 -31.58 -13.96 -4.10
CA VAL A 593 -32.66 -13.87 -3.11
C VAL A 593 -33.98 -14.19 -3.79
N ASP A 594 -34.69 -15.21 -3.30
CA ASP A 594 -36.04 -15.59 -3.73
C ASP A 594 -36.23 -15.60 -5.27
N GLY A 595 -35.25 -16.18 -6.00
CA GLY A 595 -35.29 -16.30 -7.46
C GLY A 595 -34.75 -15.08 -8.24
N GLN A 596 -34.37 -14.00 -7.57
CA GLN A 596 -33.81 -12.80 -8.19
C GLN A 596 -32.35 -12.56 -7.80
N LEU A 597 -31.57 -12.07 -8.77
CA LEU A 597 -30.23 -11.53 -8.54
C LEU A 597 -30.29 -10.04 -8.18
N LEU A 598 -29.65 -9.65 -7.09
CA LEU A 598 -29.13 -8.30 -6.89
C LEU A 598 -27.74 -8.24 -7.53
N VAL A 599 -27.53 -7.28 -8.42
CA VAL A 599 -26.23 -7.01 -9.07
C VAL A 599 -25.73 -5.68 -8.56
N SER A 600 -24.53 -5.64 -7.96
CA SER A 600 -23.89 -4.40 -7.49
C SER A 600 -22.49 -4.26 -8.07
N TRP A 601 -22.15 -3.08 -8.60
CA TRP A 601 -20.86 -2.79 -9.22
C TRP A 601 -20.25 -1.49 -8.69
N ASP A 602 -18.94 -1.35 -8.93
CA ASP A 602 -18.17 -0.19 -8.53
C ASP A 602 -18.39 1.01 -9.48
N THR A 603 -18.48 2.20 -8.92
CA THR A 603 -18.61 3.48 -9.67
C THR A 603 -17.55 4.51 -9.24
N GLY A 604 -16.42 4.06 -8.68
CA GLY A 604 -15.35 4.90 -8.14
C GLY A 604 -15.41 5.02 -6.60
N PRO A 605 -15.87 6.15 -6.03
CA PRO A 605 -15.97 6.30 -4.57
C PRO A 605 -17.17 5.55 -3.96
N ASN A 606 -18.14 5.16 -4.79
CA ASN A 606 -19.43 4.56 -4.39
C ASN A 606 -19.72 3.32 -5.25
N ARG A 607 -20.80 2.61 -4.91
CA ARG A 607 -21.39 1.54 -5.70
C ARG A 607 -22.75 1.92 -6.27
N SER A 608 -23.12 1.22 -7.32
CA SER A 608 -24.50 1.15 -7.80
C SER A 608 -25.00 -0.30 -7.75
N ALA A 609 -26.32 -0.48 -7.72
CA ALA A 609 -26.94 -1.79 -7.73
C ALA A 609 -28.30 -1.80 -8.41
N TYR A 610 -28.79 -2.97 -8.83
CA TYR A 610 -30.19 -3.18 -9.23
C TYR A 610 -30.65 -4.61 -8.94
N TRP A 611 -31.96 -4.80 -8.82
CA TRP A 611 -32.59 -6.11 -8.80
C TRP A 611 -32.91 -6.59 -10.23
N SER A 612 -32.56 -7.82 -10.56
CA SER A 612 -32.76 -8.42 -11.89
C SER A 612 -34.22 -8.41 -12.37
N GLY A 613 -35.20 -8.42 -11.46
CA GLY A 613 -36.62 -8.25 -11.81
C GLY A 613 -37.00 -6.82 -12.19
N THR A 614 -36.22 -5.82 -11.79
CA THR A 614 -36.42 -4.38 -12.09
C THR A 614 -35.09 -3.72 -12.46
N PRO A 615 -34.42 -4.14 -13.54
CA PRO A 615 -33.03 -3.74 -13.81
C PRO A 615 -32.88 -2.27 -14.23
N SER A 616 -33.98 -1.58 -14.54
CA SER A 616 -34.02 -0.13 -14.79
C SER A 616 -34.14 0.72 -13.52
N ASP A 617 -34.51 0.13 -12.38
CA ASP A 617 -34.56 0.81 -11.08
C ASP A 617 -33.20 0.66 -10.40
N VAL A 618 -32.29 1.57 -10.74
CA VAL A 618 -30.90 1.57 -10.25
C VAL A 618 -30.81 2.30 -8.92
N LEU A 619 -30.19 1.63 -7.96
CA LEU A 619 -29.75 2.16 -6.68
C LEU A 619 -28.39 2.83 -6.88
N THR A 620 -28.27 4.10 -6.51
CA THR A 620 -27.05 4.91 -6.68
C THR A 620 -26.51 5.39 -5.34
N GLU A 621 -25.27 5.88 -5.32
CA GLU A 621 -24.61 6.46 -4.14
C GLU A 621 -24.56 5.51 -2.93
N LEU A 622 -24.47 4.21 -3.20
CA LEU A 622 -24.28 3.23 -2.15
C LEU A 622 -22.82 3.31 -1.68
N PRO A 623 -22.53 3.18 -0.38
CA PRO A 623 -21.16 3.13 0.13
C PRO A 623 -20.30 2.09 -0.60
N PHE A 624 -19.00 2.33 -0.68
CA PHE A 624 -18.07 1.41 -1.34
C PHE A 624 -18.09 -0.01 -0.73
N ASP A 625 -18.37 -0.12 0.56
CA ASP A 625 -18.50 -1.36 1.33
C ASP A 625 -19.93 -1.92 1.37
N ALA A 626 -20.86 -1.34 0.62
CA ALA A 626 -22.28 -1.72 0.66
C ALA A 626 -22.54 -3.19 0.29
N TRP A 627 -21.79 -3.78 -0.64
CA TRP A 627 -21.76 -5.23 -0.90
C TRP A 627 -20.38 -5.62 -1.43
N HIS A 628 -19.73 -6.56 -0.75
CA HIS A 628 -18.47 -7.11 -1.21
C HIS A 628 -18.67 -8.44 -1.95
N GLN A 629 -17.76 -8.72 -2.88
CA GLN A 629 -17.83 -9.89 -3.78
C GLN A 629 -17.62 -11.24 -3.08
N ASN A 630 -16.93 -11.23 -1.93
CA ASN A 630 -16.65 -12.43 -1.14
C ASN A 630 -17.66 -12.68 -0.01
N ASP A 631 -18.67 -11.82 0.13
CA ASP A 631 -19.67 -11.95 1.21
C ASP A 631 -20.50 -13.21 1.04
N GLN A 632 -20.51 -14.01 2.10
CA GLN A 632 -21.28 -15.23 2.17
C GLN A 632 -22.57 -14.96 2.95
N SER A 633 -23.63 -15.69 2.63
CA SER A 633 -24.91 -15.59 3.34
C SER A 633 -25.71 -16.87 3.14
N LEU A 634 -26.81 -17.02 3.87
CA LEU A 634 -27.69 -18.19 3.85
C LEU A 634 -29.13 -17.81 3.48
N PRO A 635 -29.85 -18.61 2.66
CA PRO A 635 -31.28 -18.44 2.45
C PRO A 635 -32.04 -18.73 3.75
N LEU A 636 -33.17 -18.06 3.92
CA LEU A 636 -34.07 -18.25 5.06
C LEU A 636 -35.32 -19.05 4.66
N PRO A 637 -35.87 -19.90 5.56
CA PRO A 637 -37.09 -20.67 5.29
C PRO A 637 -38.30 -19.78 4.93
N GLY A 638 -38.42 -18.59 5.54
CA GLY A 638 -39.50 -17.63 5.30
C GLY A 638 -39.25 -16.66 4.13
N GLY A 639 -38.34 -17.01 3.21
CA GLY A 639 -37.86 -16.14 2.15
C GLY A 639 -36.82 -15.12 2.64
N GLY A 640 -36.08 -14.55 1.70
CA GLY A 640 -34.97 -13.67 2.00
C GLY A 640 -33.67 -14.41 2.32
N ARG A 641 -32.66 -13.63 2.68
CA ARG A 641 -31.29 -14.13 2.83
C ARG A 641 -30.53 -13.33 3.88
N THR A 642 -29.81 -14.00 4.79
CA THR A 642 -29.11 -13.34 5.89
C THR A 642 -27.60 -13.51 5.82
N SER A 643 -26.90 -12.42 6.18
CA SER A 643 -25.46 -12.35 6.48
C SER A 643 -25.24 -11.86 7.93
N GLY A 644 -26.12 -12.23 8.87
CA GLY A 644 -25.91 -12.00 10.32
C GLY A 644 -26.45 -10.68 10.85
N GLY A 645 -26.99 -9.84 9.96
CA GLY A 645 -27.84 -8.70 10.27
C GLY A 645 -29.21 -8.84 9.59
N ARG A 646 -30.00 -7.75 9.54
CA ARG A 646 -31.35 -7.73 8.92
C ARG A 646 -31.36 -8.49 7.57
N PRO A 647 -32.25 -9.48 7.37
CA PRO A 647 -32.27 -10.23 6.14
C PRO A 647 -32.55 -9.35 4.93
N LEU A 648 -31.84 -9.63 3.84
CA LEU A 648 -32.06 -9.03 2.55
C LEU A 648 -33.29 -9.67 1.89
N ARG A 649 -34.23 -8.84 1.45
CA ARG A 649 -35.44 -9.21 0.69
C ARG A 649 -35.39 -8.60 -0.70
N VAL A 650 -36.05 -9.25 -1.67
CA VAL A 650 -36.20 -8.69 -3.02
C VAL A 650 -36.85 -7.31 -2.97
N GLY A 651 -36.25 -6.34 -3.66
CA GLY A 651 -36.72 -4.95 -3.69
C GLY A 651 -36.16 -4.08 -2.56
N ASP A 652 -35.41 -4.64 -1.60
CA ASP A 652 -34.70 -3.84 -0.60
C ASP A 652 -33.76 -2.84 -1.28
N ARG A 653 -33.73 -1.62 -0.72
CA ARG A 653 -32.93 -0.50 -1.25
C ARG A 653 -31.74 -0.11 -0.39
N SER A 654 -31.64 -0.65 0.83
CA SER A 654 -30.56 -0.38 1.77
C SER A 654 -29.59 -1.56 1.86
N HIS A 655 -28.32 -1.25 2.14
CA HIS A 655 -27.30 -2.22 2.50
C HIS A 655 -27.17 -2.28 4.03
N HIS A 656 -26.66 -3.39 4.57
CA HIS A 656 -26.48 -3.61 6.00
C HIS A 656 -25.17 -4.38 6.26
N ARG A 657 -24.72 -4.36 7.52
CA ARG A 657 -23.49 -5.01 8.01
C ARG A 657 -23.43 -6.50 7.62
N TYR A 658 -22.24 -6.94 7.22
CA TYR A 658 -21.93 -8.32 6.86
C TYR A 658 -21.16 -9.01 7.97
N ASP A 659 -21.76 -10.02 8.56
CA ASP A 659 -21.12 -10.94 9.47
C ASP A 659 -21.11 -12.35 8.85
N ARG A 660 -20.16 -13.20 9.27
CA ARG A 660 -20.15 -14.61 8.86
C ARG A 660 -21.26 -15.34 9.59
N VAL A 661 -22.09 -16.06 8.83
CA VAL A 661 -23.25 -16.79 9.34
C VAL A 661 -23.09 -18.31 9.30
N PHE A 662 -23.65 -18.95 10.32
CA PHE A 662 -23.66 -20.38 10.54
C PHE A 662 -25.08 -20.82 10.89
N SER A 663 -25.45 -22.04 10.50
CA SER A 663 -26.73 -22.63 10.88
C SER A 663 -26.66 -24.15 10.86
N ASP A 664 -27.23 -24.76 11.90
CA ASP A 664 -27.49 -26.20 12.01
C ASP A 664 -28.84 -26.60 11.40
N GLY A 665 -29.47 -25.70 10.64
CA GLY A 665 -30.79 -25.90 10.03
C GLY A 665 -31.96 -25.54 10.93
N VAL A 666 -31.74 -25.29 12.23
CA VAL A 666 -32.78 -24.86 13.18
C VAL A 666 -32.46 -23.48 13.73
N SER A 667 -31.24 -23.31 14.22
CA SER A 667 -30.73 -22.09 14.83
C SER A 667 -29.72 -21.39 13.92
N TYR A 668 -29.49 -20.11 14.19
CA TYR A 668 -28.55 -19.27 13.43
C TYR A 668 -27.58 -18.56 14.37
N TRP A 669 -26.34 -18.45 13.92
CA TRP A 669 -25.29 -17.71 14.60
C TRP A 669 -24.62 -16.74 13.64
N ALA A 670 -24.29 -15.56 14.16
CA ALA A 670 -23.45 -14.57 13.50
C ALA A 670 -22.11 -14.45 14.24
N ALA A 671 -21.02 -14.29 13.51
CA ALA A 671 -19.72 -13.98 14.09
C ALA A 671 -19.60 -12.48 14.38
N ASP A 672 -19.32 -12.14 15.63
CA ASP A 672 -18.87 -10.82 16.05
C ASP A 672 -17.38 -10.93 16.39
N GLU A 673 -16.53 -10.48 15.46
CA GLU A 673 -15.09 -10.79 15.46
C GLU A 673 -14.84 -12.31 15.52
N GLU A 674 -14.39 -12.84 16.65
CA GLU A 674 -14.14 -14.27 16.88
C GLU A 674 -15.23 -14.96 17.72
N THR A 675 -16.18 -14.19 18.27
CA THR A 675 -17.25 -14.75 19.13
C THR A 675 -18.50 -15.05 18.30
N LEU A 676 -19.06 -16.25 18.46
CA LEU A 676 -20.37 -16.56 17.89
C LEU A 676 -21.49 -16.14 18.84
N VAL A 677 -22.48 -15.46 18.28
CA VAL A 677 -23.70 -15.08 18.99
C VAL A 677 -24.91 -15.67 18.30
N GLU A 678 -25.88 -16.14 19.08
CA GLU A 678 -27.19 -16.51 18.55
C GLU A 678 -27.81 -15.30 17.87
N TYR A 679 -28.51 -15.53 16.77
CA TYR A 679 -29.12 -14.47 15.99
C TYR A 679 -30.48 -14.93 15.47
N ASP A 680 -31.51 -14.11 15.66
CA ASP A 680 -32.84 -14.37 15.12
C ASP A 680 -32.99 -13.74 13.73
N PRO A 681 -33.07 -14.55 12.65
CA PRO A 681 -33.26 -14.02 11.31
C PRO A 681 -34.60 -13.36 11.07
N ALA A 682 -35.63 -13.59 11.89
CA ALA A 682 -36.93 -12.93 11.71
C ALA A 682 -36.87 -11.45 12.14
N THR A 683 -36.23 -11.17 13.26
CA THR A 683 -36.17 -9.85 13.89
C THR A 683 -34.87 -9.10 13.59
N GLY A 684 -33.79 -9.82 13.31
CA GLY A 684 -32.45 -9.25 13.18
C GLY A 684 -31.73 -9.05 14.52
N GLU A 685 -32.31 -9.50 15.63
CA GLU A 685 -31.76 -9.31 16.97
C GLU A 685 -30.67 -10.34 17.29
N ARG A 686 -29.62 -9.88 17.98
CA ARG A 686 -28.56 -10.73 18.52
C ARG A 686 -28.94 -11.18 19.94
N GLY A 687 -28.73 -12.46 20.20
CA GLY A 687 -28.97 -13.11 21.49
C GLY A 687 -27.70 -13.27 22.32
N ARG A 688 -27.63 -14.36 23.08
CA ARG A 688 -26.46 -14.71 23.91
C ARG A 688 -25.28 -15.20 23.06
N ALA A 689 -24.07 -15.04 23.59
CA ALA A 689 -22.89 -15.72 23.06
C ALA A 689 -23.05 -17.24 23.27
N SER A 690 -23.04 -18.00 22.17
CA SER A 690 -23.06 -19.47 22.17
C SER A 690 -22.52 -19.99 20.83
N MET A 691 -22.21 -21.27 20.76
CA MET A 691 -21.77 -21.93 19.53
C MET A 691 -22.73 -23.06 19.16
N PRO A 692 -22.80 -23.46 17.88
CA PRO A 692 -23.50 -24.69 17.50
C PRO A 692 -22.91 -25.90 18.23
N ALA A 693 -23.76 -26.89 18.58
CA ALA A 693 -23.32 -28.12 19.25
C ALA A 693 -22.17 -28.84 18.51
N PHE A 694 -22.15 -28.75 17.17
CA PHE A 694 -21.05 -29.27 16.36
C PHE A 694 -19.71 -28.56 16.64
N PHE A 695 -19.69 -27.27 16.95
CA PHE A 695 -18.46 -26.57 17.33
C PHE A 695 -18.11 -26.85 18.80
N GLU A 696 -19.10 -26.86 19.69
CA GLU A 696 -18.91 -27.19 21.12
C GLU A 696 -18.29 -28.59 21.31
N ALA A 697 -18.74 -29.58 20.56
CA ALA A 697 -18.19 -30.94 20.58
C ALA A 697 -16.74 -31.04 20.09
N GLY A 698 -16.15 -29.94 19.61
CA GLY A 698 -14.75 -29.84 19.16
C GLY A 698 -13.89 -28.94 20.02
N ALA A 699 -14.47 -28.29 21.03
CA ALA A 699 -13.76 -27.41 21.92
C ALA A 699 -12.77 -28.21 22.78
N VAL A 700 -11.55 -27.69 22.88
CA VAL A 700 -10.48 -28.22 23.71
C VAL A 700 -9.92 -27.04 24.52
N ASP A 701 -9.70 -27.25 25.82
CA ASP A 701 -9.19 -26.19 26.70
C ASP A 701 -7.84 -25.67 26.19
N GLY A 702 -7.76 -24.36 25.94
CA GLY A 702 -6.56 -23.69 25.42
C GLY A 702 -6.35 -23.79 23.90
N GLU A 703 -7.25 -24.45 23.16
CA GLU A 703 -7.18 -24.60 21.70
C GLU A 703 -8.51 -24.15 21.06
N PRO A 704 -8.76 -22.82 20.96
CA PRO A 704 -10.04 -22.31 20.48
C PRO A 704 -10.31 -22.72 19.03
N ILE A 705 -11.60 -22.84 18.70
CA ILE A 705 -12.02 -23.05 17.32
C ILE A 705 -11.66 -21.81 16.49
N ASP A 706 -10.96 -22.01 15.38
CA ASP A 706 -10.78 -21.00 14.36
C ASP A 706 -12.11 -20.81 13.63
N VAL A 707 -12.87 -19.82 14.09
CA VAL A 707 -14.15 -19.46 13.49
C VAL A 707 -13.97 -19.09 12.02
N SER A 708 -12.86 -18.43 11.62
CA SER A 708 -12.57 -17.96 10.26
C SER A 708 -12.47 -19.08 9.21
N SER A 709 -11.91 -20.22 9.63
CA SER A 709 -11.71 -21.41 8.80
C SER A 709 -12.82 -22.46 8.94
N SER A 710 -13.74 -22.26 9.88
CA SER A 710 -14.86 -23.16 10.14
C SER A 710 -16.14 -22.79 9.37
N MET A 711 -17.05 -23.75 9.18
CA MET A 711 -18.36 -23.55 8.57
C MET A 711 -19.40 -24.56 9.07
N LEU A 712 -20.67 -24.17 9.10
CA LEU A 712 -21.80 -25.06 9.36
C LEU A 712 -23.04 -24.51 8.65
N ARG A 713 -23.60 -25.26 7.70
CA ARG A 713 -24.66 -24.78 6.81
C ARG A 713 -25.60 -25.91 6.34
N PRO A 714 -26.89 -25.62 6.10
CA PRO A 714 -27.80 -26.54 5.43
C PRO A 714 -27.44 -26.75 3.95
N LEU A 715 -27.41 -28.00 3.47
CA LEU A 715 -27.09 -28.37 2.09
C LEU A 715 -28.24 -28.08 1.10
N ALA A 716 -29.48 -28.11 1.58
CA ALA A 716 -30.67 -27.69 0.85
C ALA A 716 -31.36 -26.53 1.59
N PRO A 717 -32.09 -25.64 0.90
CA PRO A 717 -32.98 -24.70 1.57
C PRO A 717 -34.02 -25.48 2.38
N VAL A 718 -34.33 -25.02 3.59
CA VAL A 718 -35.36 -25.63 4.43
C VAL A 718 -36.70 -25.65 3.65
N GLY A 719 -37.19 -26.84 3.30
CA GLY A 719 -38.43 -27.05 2.55
C GLY A 719 -38.27 -27.33 1.05
N GLY A 720 -37.05 -27.32 0.49
CA GLY A 720 -36.77 -27.81 -0.87
C GLY A 720 -36.46 -29.32 -0.90
N PRO A 721 -36.53 -29.99 -2.06
CA PRO A 721 -36.10 -31.38 -2.14
C PRO A 721 -34.63 -31.51 -1.67
N LEU A 722 -34.39 -32.45 -0.76
CA LEU A 722 -33.06 -32.95 -0.43
C LEU A 722 -32.35 -33.31 -1.74
N ALA A 723 -31.07 -32.97 -1.83
CA ALA A 723 -30.11 -33.20 -2.92
C ALA A 723 -30.60 -34.11 -4.06
N PRO A 724 -30.37 -33.75 -5.35
CA PRO A 724 -30.72 -34.61 -6.47
C PRO A 724 -30.22 -36.05 -6.22
N ALA A 725 -31.11 -37.02 -6.44
CA ALA A 725 -30.84 -38.43 -6.19
C ALA A 725 -29.53 -38.86 -6.86
N GLY A 726 -28.49 -39.18 -6.07
CA GLY A 726 -27.26 -39.76 -6.65
C GLY A 726 -25.90 -39.58 -5.97
N GLY A 727 -25.78 -39.20 -4.70
CA GLY A 727 -24.49 -39.32 -3.97
C GLY A 727 -24.27 -38.35 -2.81
N SER A 728 -23.40 -38.71 -1.88
CA SER A 728 -22.94 -37.85 -0.77
C SER A 728 -21.86 -36.87 -1.23
N SER A 729 -21.82 -35.69 -0.60
CA SER A 729 -20.73 -34.71 -0.75
C SER A 729 -19.36 -35.35 -0.48
N PRO A 730 -18.34 -35.14 -1.34
CA PRO A 730 -16.98 -35.65 -1.11
C PRO A 730 -16.27 -34.96 0.06
N LEU A 731 -16.76 -33.78 0.44
CA LEU A 731 -16.38 -33.02 1.64
C LEU A 731 -17.28 -33.35 2.85
N GLY A 732 -18.13 -34.39 2.73
CA GLY A 732 -19.05 -34.88 3.75
C GLY A 732 -20.31 -34.09 3.94
N GLN A 733 -21.25 -34.76 4.59
CA GLN A 733 -22.56 -34.28 4.99
C GLN A 733 -23.16 -35.25 6.02
N VAL A 734 -24.00 -34.74 6.92
CA VAL A 734 -24.83 -35.53 7.84
C VAL A 734 -26.18 -34.83 7.97
N ASP A 735 -27.29 -35.57 7.88
CA ASP A 735 -28.66 -35.07 8.11
C ASP A 735 -29.01 -33.77 7.34
N GLY A 736 -28.52 -33.66 6.10
CA GLY A 736 -28.77 -32.47 5.26
C GLY A 736 -27.91 -31.25 5.61
N LEU A 737 -26.93 -31.38 6.49
CA LEU A 737 -25.95 -30.36 6.85
C LEU A 737 -24.58 -30.66 6.27
N VAL A 738 -23.83 -29.61 5.95
CA VAL A 738 -22.39 -29.65 5.74
C VAL A 738 -21.71 -28.83 6.83
N GLY A 739 -20.60 -29.35 7.36
CA GLY A 739 -19.91 -28.68 8.46
C GLY A 739 -18.44 -29.07 8.51
N TRP A 740 -17.63 -28.09 8.90
CA TRP A 740 -16.19 -28.18 9.07
C TRP A 740 -15.81 -27.30 10.25
N ARG A 741 -15.00 -27.83 11.18
CA ARG A 741 -14.44 -27.05 12.29
C ARG A 741 -12.94 -27.20 12.31
N VAL A 742 -12.23 -26.12 12.59
CA VAL A 742 -10.77 -26.08 12.67
C VAL A 742 -10.36 -25.55 14.03
N ARG A 743 -9.28 -26.09 14.58
CA ARG A 743 -8.56 -25.50 15.72
C ARG A 743 -7.06 -25.60 15.48
N THR A 744 -6.30 -24.73 16.11
CA THR A 744 -4.84 -24.84 16.17
C THR A 744 -4.47 -25.53 17.47
N ALA A 745 -3.78 -26.67 17.37
CA ALA A 745 -3.29 -27.39 18.55
C ALA A 745 -2.10 -26.65 19.20
N ALA A 746 -1.76 -27.00 20.44
CA ALA A 746 -0.66 -26.37 21.17
C ALA A 746 0.72 -26.49 20.48
N ASP A 747 0.89 -27.46 19.59
CA ASP A 747 2.08 -27.66 18.74
C ASP A 747 2.06 -26.82 17.44
N GLY A 748 1.04 -25.98 17.24
CA GLY A 748 0.85 -25.17 16.03
C GLY A 748 0.19 -25.91 14.87
N VAL A 749 -0.16 -27.19 15.02
CA VAL A 749 -0.77 -28.00 13.96
C VAL A 749 -2.26 -27.69 13.85
N SER A 750 -2.74 -27.48 12.63
CA SER A 750 -4.18 -27.32 12.36
C SER A 750 -4.88 -28.68 12.42
N VAL A 751 -5.94 -28.76 13.22
CA VAL A 751 -6.79 -29.95 13.36
C VAL A 751 -8.17 -29.62 12.83
N GLY A 752 -8.53 -30.26 11.73
CA GLY A 752 -9.81 -30.07 11.07
C GLY A 752 -10.71 -31.28 11.21
N THR A 753 -11.98 -31.09 11.56
CA THR A 753 -12.99 -32.16 11.67
C THR A 753 -14.24 -31.81 10.87
N GLY A 754 -14.70 -32.74 10.04
CA GLY A 754 -15.95 -32.65 9.30
C GLY A 754 -17.15 -33.08 10.13
N ILE A 755 -18.35 -32.65 9.75
CA ILE A 755 -19.60 -33.00 10.44
C ILE A 755 -19.89 -34.51 10.46
N ASP A 756 -19.32 -35.26 9.52
CA ASP A 756 -19.38 -36.72 9.44
C ASP A 756 -18.23 -37.42 10.19
N GLY A 757 -17.48 -36.69 11.03
CA GLY A 757 -16.45 -37.21 11.93
C GLY A 757 -15.08 -37.40 11.29
N ARG A 758 -14.91 -37.20 9.98
CA ARG A 758 -13.56 -37.27 9.37
C ARG A 758 -12.66 -36.19 9.97
N THR A 759 -11.40 -36.52 10.20
CA THR A 759 -10.42 -35.60 10.80
C THR A 759 -9.14 -35.61 9.99
N VAL A 760 -8.46 -34.45 9.94
CA VAL A 760 -7.10 -34.31 9.43
C VAL A 760 -6.27 -33.47 10.39
N ARG A 761 -4.98 -33.80 10.53
CA ARG A 761 -3.99 -32.99 11.23
C ARG A 761 -2.89 -32.54 10.26
N LEU A 762 -2.72 -31.24 10.09
CA LEU A 762 -1.82 -30.66 9.09
C LEU A 762 -1.02 -29.48 9.64
N ALA A 763 0.28 -29.51 9.43
CA ALA A 763 1.14 -28.33 9.58
C ALA A 763 0.98 -27.47 8.33
N VAL A 764 0.19 -26.39 8.43
CA VAL A 764 -0.21 -25.57 7.27
C VAL A 764 0.85 -24.52 6.92
N GLY A 765 1.52 -23.92 7.91
CA GLY A 765 2.49 -22.84 7.68
C GLY A 765 1.93 -21.72 6.78
N ASP A 766 2.76 -21.15 5.90
CA ASP A 766 2.36 -20.13 4.93
C ASP A 766 1.68 -20.69 3.65
N GLU A 767 1.42 -22.01 3.61
CA GLU A 767 0.87 -22.69 2.43
C GLU A 767 -0.61 -22.39 2.18
N GLY A 768 -1.31 -21.80 3.16
CA GLY A 768 -2.69 -21.34 3.03
C GLY A 768 -3.50 -21.55 4.30
N THR A 769 -4.78 -21.87 4.14
CA THR A 769 -5.72 -22.10 5.24
C THR A 769 -6.41 -23.44 5.03
N LEU A 770 -6.50 -24.26 6.09
CA LEU A 770 -7.23 -25.52 6.05
C LEU A 770 -8.75 -25.27 6.04
N VAL A 771 -9.42 -25.54 4.91
CA VAL A 771 -10.84 -25.17 4.70
C VAL A 771 -11.79 -26.37 4.63
N ASN A 772 -11.28 -27.59 4.41
CA ASN A 772 -12.08 -28.82 4.44
C ASN A 772 -11.20 -30.08 4.46
N ALA A 773 -11.84 -31.25 4.36
CA ALA A 773 -11.17 -32.52 4.05
C ALA A 773 -11.99 -33.35 3.04
N ILE A 774 -11.29 -34.06 2.16
CA ILE A 774 -11.85 -34.83 1.04
C ILE A 774 -11.51 -36.31 1.15
N ARG A 775 -12.44 -37.17 0.72
CA ARG A 775 -12.19 -38.59 0.40
C ARG A 775 -12.41 -38.84 -1.08
N PHE A 776 -11.44 -39.48 -1.73
CA PHE A 776 -11.59 -39.89 -3.14
C PHE A 776 -12.39 -41.20 -3.26
N PRO A 777 -13.08 -41.44 -4.40
CA PRO A 777 -13.88 -42.64 -4.58
C PRO A 777 -13.01 -43.91 -4.49
N GLY A 778 -13.48 -44.91 -3.74
CA GLY A 778 -12.72 -46.15 -3.52
C GLY A 778 -11.54 -46.03 -2.56
N SER A 779 -11.41 -44.92 -1.83
CA SER A 779 -10.39 -44.71 -0.80
C SER A 779 -11.00 -44.38 0.56
N ASP A 780 -10.45 -44.97 1.63
CA ASP A 780 -10.75 -44.59 3.02
C ASP A 780 -9.84 -43.46 3.53
N ALA A 781 -8.76 -43.15 2.79
CA ALA A 781 -7.83 -42.10 3.16
C ALA A 781 -8.50 -40.72 3.08
N VAL A 782 -8.24 -39.90 4.09
CA VAL A 782 -8.74 -38.53 4.20
C VAL A 782 -7.58 -37.58 3.90
N PHE A 783 -7.82 -36.62 3.00
CA PHE A 783 -6.86 -35.59 2.65
C PHE A 783 -7.40 -34.22 3.07
N GLY A 784 -6.53 -33.34 3.56
CA GLY A 784 -6.91 -31.97 3.82
C GLY A 784 -7.04 -31.17 2.54
N LEU A 785 -7.94 -30.19 2.56
CA LEU A 785 -8.12 -29.21 1.50
C LEU A 785 -7.65 -27.85 2.01
N LEU A 786 -6.53 -27.39 1.48
CA LEU A 786 -5.99 -26.06 1.75
C LEU A 786 -6.48 -25.07 0.70
N ARG A 787 -6.71 -23.84 1.12
CA ARG A 787 -7.01 -22.70 0.25
C ARG A 787 -5.94 -21.64 0.43
N ARG A 788 -5.38 -21.14 -0.67
CA ARG A 788 -4.46 -20.00 -0.67
C ARG A 788 -5.03 -18.90 -1.54
N GLU A 789 -5.24 -17.74 -0.94
CA GLU A 789 -5.72 -16.53 -1.64
C GLU A 789 -4.60 -15.48 -1.61
N ARG A 790 -4.03 -15.16 -2.77
CA ARG A 790 -3.06 -14.08 -3.00
C ARG A 790 -3.58 -13.18 -4.12
N TRP A 791 -2.93 -12.03 -4.33
CA TRP A 791 -3.37 -11.10 -5.35
C TRP A 791 -3.37 -11.77 -6.74
N ARG A 792 -4.57 -11.90 -7.34
CA ARG A 792 -4.86 -12.60 -8.62
C ARG A 792 -4.62 -14.12 -8.64
N GLU A 793 -4.20 -14.73 -7.52
CA GLU A 793 -3.95 -16.17 -7.41
C GLU A 793 -4.85 -16.78 -6.35
N ASN A 794 -5.70 -17.73 -6.72
CA ASN A 794 -6.53 -18.48 -5.78
C ASN A 794 -6.39 -19.95 -6.09
N THR A 795 -5.77 -20.72 -5.20
CA THR A 795 -5.49 -22.14 -5.40
C THR A 795 -6.14 -23.00 -4.32
N LEU A 796 -6.56 -24.19 -4.73
CA LEU A 796 -7.00 -25.27 -3.85
C LEU A 796 -5.96 -26.38 -3.93
N THR A 797 -5.46 -26.80 -2.77
CA THR A 797 -4.44 -27.85 -2.65
C THR A 797 -4.98 -29.00 -1.82
N VAL A 798 -4.95 -30.21 -2.36
CA VAL A 798 -5.28 -31.44 -1.64
C VAL A 798 -3.99 -32.05 -1.11
N VAL A 799 -3.91 -32.30 0.20
CA VAL A 799 -2.66 -32.69 0.87
C VAL A 799 -2.89 -33.82 1.87
N GLY A 800 -1.97 -34.78 1.92
CA GLY A 800 -1.93 -35.83 2.94
C GLY A 800 -1.34 -35.33 4.26
N GLU A 801 -1.60 -36.03 5.37
CA GLU A 801 -1.08 -35.65 6.70
C GLU A 801 0.46 -35.59 6.78
N ASP A 802 1.15 -36.32 5.91
CA ASP A 802 2.61 -36.29 5.78
C ASP A 802 3.13 -35.13 4.90
N GLY A 803 2.24 -34.24 4.45
CA GLY A 803 2.56 -33.10 3.59
C GLY A 803 2.60 -33.41 2.09
N PHE A 804 2.33 -34.65 1.68
CA PHE A 804 2.34 -35.02 0.26
C PHE A 804 1.19 -34.34 -0.49
N VAL A 805 1.52 -33.51 -1.49
CA VAL A 805 0.54 -32.78 -2.30
C VAL A 805 -0.06 -33.69 -3.36
N VAL A 806 -1.32 -34.04 -3.19
CA VAL A 806 -2.07 -34.93 -4.10
C VAL A 806 -2.56 -34.18 -5.33
N SER A 807 -3.03 -32.94 -5.15
CA SER A 807 -3.52 -32.09 -6.24
C SER A 807 -3.33 -30.61 -5.89
N GLN A 808 -3.08 -29.77 -6.89
CA GLN A 808 -3.11 -28.31 -6.77
C GLN A 808 -3.79 -27.75 -8.02
N VAL A 809 -4.85 -26.97 -7.83
CA VAL A 809 -5.66 -26.44 -8.94
C VAL A 809 -6.03 -24.98 -8.70
N GLY A 810 -6.00 -24.18 -9.77
CA GLY A 810 -6.44 -22.78 -9.70
C GLY A 810 -7.97 -22.66 -9.68
N VAL A 811 -8.54 -21.92 -8.74
CA VAL A 811 -9.98 -21.60 -8.74
C VAL A 811 -10.32 -20.79 -9.98
N GLY A 812 -11.28 -21.26 -10.78
CA GLY A 812 -11.64 -20.64 -12.05
C GLY A 812 -10.68 -20.94 -13.19
N ALA A 813 -9.62 -21.71 -12.95
CA ALA A 813 -8.82 -22.29 -14.02
C ALA A 813 -9.69 -23.19 -14.89
N ARG A 814 -9.40 -23.20 -16.19
CA ARG A 814 -10.11 -24.01 -17.18
C ARG A 814 -9.20 -25.12 -17.66
N ARG A 815 -9.64 -26.37 -17.52
CA ARG A 815 -8.86 -27.56 -17.91
C ARG A 815 -7.41 -27.43 -17.43
N ASP A 816 -7.28 -27.13 -16.14
CA ASP A 816 -5.99 -27.06 -15.46
C ASP A 816 -5.19 -28.35 -15.73
N THR A 817 -3.87 -28.29 -15.78
CA THR A 817 -3.03 -29.47 -16.04
C THR A 817 -3.35 -30.64 -15.11
N PHE A 818 -3.72 -30.36 -13.85
CA PHE A 818 -4.09 -31.37 -12.84
C PHE A 818 -5.61 -31.54 -12.64
N ALA A 819 -6.41 -30.93 -13.51
CA ALA A 819 -7.86 -31.11 -13.63
C ALA A 819 -8.32 -30.92 -15.09
N ALA A 820 -7.67 -31.62 -16.02
CA ALA A 820 -7.84 -31.45 -17.46
C ALA A 820 -9.26 -31.87 -17.93
N GLY A 821 -9.86 -32.82 -17.22
CA GLY A 821 -11.25 -33.25 -17.38
C GLY A 821 -12.27 -32.26 -16.81
N THR A 822 -11.82 -31.25 -16.05
CA THR A 822 -12.67 -30.24 -15.39
C THR A 822 -12.67 -28.93 -16.19
N PRO A 823 -13.76 -28.59 -16.91
CA PRO A 823 -13.84 -27.40 -17.77
C PRO A 823 -13.66 -26.07 -17.03
N LEU A 824 -14.04 -26.02 -15.75
CA LEU A 824 -13.87 -24.87 -14.86
C LEU A 824 -13.79 -25.38 -13.41
N VAL A 825 -12.69 -25.10 -12.71
CA VAL A 825 -12.50 -25.51 -11.31
C VAL A 825 -13.37 -24.65 -10.38
N PRO A 826 -14.33 -25.22 -9.63
CA PRO A 826 -15.17 -24.44 -8.72
C PRO A 826 -14.43 -24.06 -7.43
N ARG A 827 -14.87 -22.98 -6.77
CA ARG A 827 -14.49 -22.66 -5.37
C ARG A 827 -14.78 -23.85 -4.45
N ALA A 828 -14.07 -23.94 -3.30
CA ALA A 828 -14.20 -25.04 -2.33
C ALA A 828 -15.66 -25.36 -1.94
N ALA A 829 -16.53 -24.36 -1.79
CA ALA A 829 -17.95 -24.59 -1.50
C ALA A 829 -18.65 -25.43 -2.61
N GLY A 830 -18.30 -25.20 -3.88
CA GLY A 830 -18.84 -25.98 -5.00
C GLY A 830 -18.41 -27.46 -4.99
N TRP A 831 -17.37 -27.83 -4.24
CA TRP A 831 -16.91 -29.22 -4.15
C TRP A 831 -17.92 -30.12 -3.42
N HIS A 832 -18.84 -29.56 -2.63
CA HIS A 832 -19.98 -30.30 -2.07
C HIS A 832 -20.95 -30.85 -3.15
N HIS A 833 -20.95 -30.24 -4.35
CA HIS A 833 -21.79 -30.64 -5.49
C HIS A 833 -21.12 -31.64 -6.43
N LEU A 834 -19.85 -31.95 -6.23
CA LEU A 834 -19.10 -32.92 -7.04
C LEU A 834 -19.59 -34.36 -6.83
N ARG A 835 -19.54 -35.16 -7.90
CA ARG A 835 -19.93 -36.58 -7.92
C ARG A 835 -18.85 -37.42 -8.60
N PRO A 836 -18.63 -38.68 -8.18
CA PRO A 836 -17.69 -39.58 -8.86
C PRO A 836 -18.09 -39.76 -10.33
N ARG A 837 -17.13 -39.65 -11.24
CA ARG A 837 -17.35 -39.88 -12.68
C ARG A 837 -17.40 -41.36 -13.03
N ASP A 838 -16.45 -42.13 -12.49
CA ASP A 838 -16.27 -43.54 -12.78
C ASP A 838 -15.68 -44.27 -11.56
N LEU A 839 -16.52 -44.99 -10.83
CA LEU A 839 -16.10 -45.74 -9.65
C LEU A 839 -15.14 -46.89 -9.98
N VAL A 840 -15.25 -47.48 -11.17
CA VAL A 840 -14.38 -48.59 -11.61
C VAL A 840 -13.01 -48.05 -11.95
N GLY A 841 -12.95 -46.94 -12.70
CA GLY A 841 -11.73 -46.20 -12.98
C GLY A 841 -11.01 -45.77 -11.71
N SER A 842 -11.73 -45.16 -10.76
CA SER A 842 -11.19 -44.79 -9.44
C SER A 842 -10.58 -45.98 -8.71
N ALA A 843 -11.29 -47.12 -8.65
CA ALA A 843 -10.76 -48.34 -8.02
C ALA A 843 -9.50 -48.87 -8.72
N ALA A 844 -9.43 -48.79 -10.05
CA ALA A 844 -8.23 -49.17 -10.80
C ALA A 844 -7.04 -48.25 -10.48
N LEU A 845 -7.25 -46.94 -10.33
CA LEU A 845 -6.22 -45.98 -9.93
C LEU A 845 -5.64 -46.32 -8.55
N ARG A 846 -6.47 -46.80 -7.60
CA ARG A 846 -6.00 -47.25 -6.28
C ARG A 846 -5.09 -48.48 -6.34
N ALA A 847 -5.19 -49.28 -7.38
CA ALA A 847 -4.44 -50.53 -7.56
C ALA A 847 -3.15 -50.37 -8.39
N VAL A 848 -2.84 -49.16 -8.91
CA VAL A 848 -1.66 -48.92 -9.74
C VAL A 848 -0.38 -49.21 -8.96
N THR A 849 0.52 -50.03 -9.52
CA THR A 849 1.85 -50.29 -8.94
C THR A 849 2.90 -49.30 -9.42
N ASP A 850 4.02 -49.20 -8.72
CA ASP A 850 5.10 -48.28 -9.10
C ASP A 850 5.78 -48.71 -10.41
N GLU A 851 5.80 -50.01 -10.74
CA GLU A 851 6.27 -50.51 -12.04
C GLU A 851 5.34 -50.13 -13.18
N GLN A 852 4.03 -50.13 -12.95
CA GLN A 852 3.04 -49.63 -13.91
C GLN A 852 3.23 -48.12 -14.11
N ALA A 853 3.43 -47.37 -13.04
CA ALA A 853 3.74 -45.94 -13.13
C ALA A 853 5.04 -45.67 -13.90
N ALA A 854 6.10 -46.45 -13.67
CA ALA A 854 7.34 -46.37 -14.44
C ALA A 854 7.11 -46.64 -15.94
N THR A 855 6.26 -47.62 -16.26
CA THR A 855 5.89 -47.94 -17.64
C THR A 855 5.15 -46.79 -18.31
N LEU A 856 4.23 -46.13 -17.58
CA LEU A 856 3.50 -44.95 -18.04
C LEU A 856 4.44 -43.77 -18.30
N LEU A 857 5.36 -43.47 -17.37
CA LEU A 857 6.36 -42.41 -17.55
C LEU A 857 7.28 -42.66 -18.74
N ALA A 858 7.73 -43.92 -18.91
CA ALA A 858 8.58 -44.30 -20.04
C ALA A 858 7.84 -44.17 -21.39
N ALA A 859 6.54 -44.49 -21.43
CA ALA A 859 5.70 -44.28 -22.61
C ALA A 859 5.53 -42.78 -22.90
N ALA A 860 5.13 -41.98 -21.91
CA ALA A 860 4.98 -40.54 -22.05
C ALA A 860 6.27 -39.85 -22.51
N SER A 861 7.43 -40.28 -22.01
CA SER A 861 8.74 -39.76 -22.42
C SER A 861 9.05 -40.05 -23.90
N ARG A 862 8.68 -41.24 -24.40
CA ARG A 862 8.84 -41.58 -25.82
C ARG A 862 7.91 -40.74 -26.69
N ASP A 863 6.66 -40.59 -26.28
CA ASP A 863 5.67 -39.78 -27.01
C ASP A 863 6.09 -38.31 -27.06
N HIS A 864 6.57 -37.76 -25.95
CA HIS A 864 7.12 -36.40 -25.91
C HIS A 864 8.34 -36.24 -26.81
N ALA A 865 9.28 -37.19 -26.79
CA ALA A 865 10.45 -37.15 -27.66
C ALA A 865 10.07 -37.23 -29.14
N ALA A 866 9.07 -38.03 -29.49
CA ALA A 866 8.52 -38.12 -30.85
C ALA A 866 7.85 -36.81 -31.27
N ALA A 867 7.06 -36.18 -30.40
CA ALA A 867 6.43 -34.89 -30.66
C ALA A 867 7.46 -33.78 -30.89
N VAL A 868 8.50 -33.68 -30.03
CA VAL A 868 9.59 -32.70 -30.19
C VAL A 868 10.35 -32.92 -31.49
N ALA A 869 10.57 -34.18 -31.88
CA ALA A 869 11.24 -34.51 -33.14
C ALA A 869 10.39 -34.16 -34.38
N ALA A 870 9.06 -34.34 -34.30
CA ALA A 870 8.13 -33.95 -35.35
C ALA A 870 8.07 -32.42 -35.52
N ASP A 871 7.96 -31.67 -34.41
CA ASP A 871 7.96 -30.19 -34.43
C ASP A 871 9.28 -29.62 -34.97
N ALA A 872 10.41 -30.27 -34.67
CA ALA A 872 11.72 -29.88 -35.22
C ALA A 872 11.89 -30.22 -36.72
N GLY A 873 11.05 -31.10 -37.26
CA GLY A 873 11.01 -31.46 -38.67
C GLY A 873 10.18 -30.51 -39.53
N GLU A 874 9.19 -29.84 -38.96
CA GLU A 874 8.32 -28.87 -39.66
C GLU A 874 8.87 -27.44 -39.62
N ASP A 875 9.56 -27.03 -38.55
CA ASP A 875 10.25 -25.74 -38.46
C ASP A 875 11.76 -25.93 -38.66
N GLY A 876 12.24 -25.68 -39.89
CA GLY A 876 13.64 -25.83 -40.33
C GLY A 876 14.69 -24.94 -39.64
N SER A 877 14.74 -24.92 -38.31
CA SER A 877 15.79 -24.29 -37.50
C SER A 877 16.50 -25.34 -36.63
N ALA A 878 17.59 -25.89 -37.15
CA ALA A 878 18.47 -26.88 -36.51
C ALA A 878 19.22 -26.37 -35.25
N ARG A 879 18.68 -25.39 -34.51
CA ARG A 879 19.28 -24.84 -33.28
C ARG A 879 18.58 -25.24 -31.98
N ARG A 880 17.34 -25.76 -32.00
CA ARG A 880 16.66 -26.26 -30.79
C ARG A 880 16.95 -27.73 -30.48
N ALA A 881 17.16 -28.58 -31.48
CA ALA A 881 17.44 -30.00 -31.29
C ALA A 881 18.76 -30.30 -30.56
N VAL A 882 19.78 -29.44 -30.72
CA VAL A 882 21.10 -29.61 -30.07
C VAL A 882 21.07 -29.26 -28.57
N ALA A 883 20.12 -28.42 -28.12
CA ALA A 883 19.97 -28.08 -26.70
C ALA A 883 19.17 -29.14 -25.91
N ALA A 884 18.15 -29.76 -26.54
CA ALA A 884 17.37 -30.83 -25.91
C ALA A 884 18.14 -32.16 -25.84
N GLY A 885 18.91 -32.50 -26.88
CA GLY A 885 19.75 -33.70 -26.88
C GLY A 885 20.95 -33.64 -25.94
N ALA A 886 21.51 -32.45 -25.70
CA ALA A 886 22.64 -32.27 -24.78
C ALA A 886 22.22 -32.30 -23.30
N ALA A 887 20.99 -31.89 -22.97
CA ALA A 887 20.46 -31.96 -21.60
C ALA A 887 20.19 -33.40 -21.14
N GLY A 888 19.71 -34.28 -22.03
CA GLY A 888 19.52 -35.71 -21.73
C GLY A 888 20.83 -36.50 -21.67
N ALA A 889 21.84 -36.11 -22.46
CA ALA A 889 23.13 -36.81 -22.51
C ALA A 889 24.11 -36.39 -21.39
N ALA A 890 23.96 -35.19 -20.81
CA ALA A 890 24.80 -34.74 -19.69
C ALA A 890 24.58 -35.53 -18.38
N TRP A 891 23.50 -36.32 -18.29
CA TRP A 891 23.18 -37.16 -17.13
C TRP A 891 23.56 -38.64 -17.26
N MET A 892 24.01 -39.08 -18.44
CA MET A 892 24.52 -40.43 -18.66
C MET A 892 25.96 -40.36 -19.17
N GLY A 893 26.92 -40.34 -18.25
CA GLY A 893 28.34 -40.24 -18.57
C GLY A 893 28.93 -41.51 -19.19
N ARG A 894 29.70 -41.34 -20.28
CA ARG A 894 30.94 -42.11 -20.59
C ARG A 894 31.84 -41.32 -21.56
N PRO A 895 33.18 -41.38 -21.42
CA PRO A 895 34.11 -40.47 -22.13
C PRO A 895 34.68 -41.06 -23.43
N GLY A 896 34.89 -40.21 -24.45
CA GLY A 896 35.61 -40.54 -25.68
C GLY A 896 35.71 -39.36 -26.68
N PRO A 897 36.76 -39.25 -27.52
CA PRO A 897 37.51 -38.00 -27.63
C PRO A 897 37.20 -37.12 -28.86
N GLY A 898 37.25 -35.81 -28.61
CA GLY A 898 37.94 -34.79 -29.41
C GLY A 898 37.65 -34.66 -30.90
N ARG A 899 37.01 -33.54 -31.28
CA ARG A 899 37.35 -32.84 -32.54
C ARG A 899 37.05 -31.34 -32.45
N ARG A 900 38.11 -30.54 -32.59
CA ARG A 900 38.07 -29.10 -32.82
C ARG A 900 37.51 -28.83 -34.21
N LEU A 901 36.61 -27.86 -34.34
CA LEU A 901 36.43 -27.11 -35.60
C LEU A 901 36.22 -25.63 -35.28
N SER A 902 36.93 -24.81 -36.05
CA SER A 902 37.21 -23.39 -35.87
C SER A 902 36.46 -22.52 -36.87
N GLY A 903 35.76 -21.50 -36.38
CA GLY A 903 35.44 -20.22 -37.04
C GLY A 903 34.33 -20.20 -38.12
N PRO A 904 33.88 -19.02 -38.62
CA PRO A 904 34.30 -17.65 -38.27
C PRO A 904 33.15 -16.66 -37.94
N ARG A 905 33.58 -15.43 -37.63
CA ARG A 905 32.85 -14.22 -37.22
C ARG A 905 31.78 -13.74 -38.22
N GLY A 906 30.68 -13.19 -37.70
CA GLY A 906 29.72 -12.35 -38.43
C GLY A 906 29.20 -11.21 -37.53
N ARG A 907 29.37 -9.96 -37.99
CA ARG A 907 28.99 -8.72 -37.29
C ARG A 907 27.55 -8.27 -37.62
N SER A 908 27.00 -7.47 -36.68
CA SER A 908 25.88 -6.51 -36.80
C SER A 908 24.47 -7.13 -36.78
N SER A 909 23.48 -6.64 -36.04
CA SER A 909 23.03 -5.26 -35.91
C SER A 909 22.15 -5.07 -34.66
N ALA A 910 22.31 -3.94 -33.97
CA ALA A 910 21.51 -3.55 -32.82
C ALA A 910 20.22 -2.87 -33.27
N ARG A 911 19.06 -3.34 -32.80
CA ARG A 911 17.81 -2.57 -32.78
C ARG A 911 17.37 -2.37 -31.33
N ARG A 912 17.54 -1.13 -30.86
CA ARG A 912 16.99 -0.60 -29.61
C ARG A 912 15.46 -0.68 -29.65
N TRP A 913 14.87 -1.38 -28.70
CA TRP A 913 13.48 -1.23 -28.32
C TRP A 913 13.40 -0.25 -27.14
N ARG A 914 12.63 0.84 -27.31
CA ARG A 914 12.25 1.77 -26.24
C ARG A 914 10.86 1.36 -25.75
N PRO A 915 10.62 1.19 -24.43
CA PRO A 915 9.26 1.12 -23.90
C PRO A 915 8.75 2.54 -23.62
N CYS A 916 7.57 2.86 -24.16
CA CYS A 916 6.78 4.04 -23.80
C CYS A 916 6.02 3.75 -22.49
N CYS A 917 6.35 4.47 -21.41
CA CYS A 917 5.52 4.53 -20.20
C CYS A 917 4.44 5.61 -20.33
N PRO A 918 3.17 5.35 -19.94
CA PRO A 918 2.23 6.39 -19.60
C PRO A 918 2.47 6.88 -18.17
N ARG A 919 2.71 8.18 -18.00
CA ARG A 919 2.78 8.88 -16.72
C ARG A 919 1.36 9.11 -16.18
N SER A 920 0.95 8.37 -15.15
CA SER A 920 -0.17 8.76 -14.29
C SER A 920 0.32 9.80 -13.28
N ARG A 921 -0.12 11.05 -13.45
CA ARG A 921 0.06 12.13 -12.48
C ARG A 921 -0.97 11.94 -11.37
N ILE A 922 -0.52 11.57 -10.18
CA ILE A 922 -1.26 11.81 -8.94
C ILE A 922 -0.65 13.07 -8.31
N ARG A 923 -1.43 14.16 -8.35
CA ARG A 923 -1.34 15.30 -7.42
C ARG A 923 -2.48 15.05 -6.42
N SER A 924 -2.34 15.22 -5.11
CA SER A 924 -1.35 15.90 -4.27
C SER A 924 -1.44 15.31 -2.87
#